data_AF-A0A661JUV6-F1
#
_entry.id   AF-A0A661JUV6-F1
#
_cell.length_a   1.000
_cell.length_b   1.000
_cell.length_c   1.000
_cell.angle_alpha   90.00
_cell.angle_beta   90.00
_cell.angle_gamma   90.00
#
_symmetry.space_group_name_H-M   'P 1'
#
loop_
_entity.id
_entity.type
_entity.pdbx_description
1 polymer ?
#
loop_
_entity_poly.entity_id
_entity_poly.type
_entity_poly.pdbx_seq_one_letter_code
_entity_poly.pdbx_strand_id
1 'polypeptide(L)'
;MKQISLTDCIFDSTKGVFVAPDMRGINYKDSSEEYLLRIFKNSVDLRSDSKELERYIRDWPTKYHLSVKRANLLRCLDFLNKHKDKKVLELGAGCGAITRWLGENIQEVHAVEGDLLRASIAKERCKDLKNVKIFCANIQNLRFKGEYDVVTLIGVLEYAPLFYDCQEGPLEASISILRQSLSALKSQGILILAIENKIGLKYWAGCREDHTGKLFEGIHGYPNKRSPLTFSKKEISELLKKVGFKFVEYYYPFPDYKLPEVIISDESRLDEYYVYNWLKFPFEDPFSRAYSFHEALALRTLTQAGLFPEFANSFLIIPSPCKSRPYEKPDWIVKKIVNHKEWNENFHHEILLRRCGNKLRVFRNPLSHSTSGYYKLSELEYRLKEKQAFVAGDLFIFRAYEAICSNNFTENLIAVLMRLKDYLLYEFHIGKEDEEGYPLLKGDAIDCTLWNIIENQEGLFFFDKKWRWLKPVPIDFVLFRSLFYLLSKATPYLNNIEQRDVNELIILLLRGLFPHYGVERHARNLRNEQYFQSLINSERAIPFTFSRAPKCSIILPVFNRLNYTKQCLDILYKITPHELFELIVINNASTDGTKEFLNKFSQLYSNTKVIHTEENMGFTKACNMGAKIAAGEYLVFLNNDTLPRSGWLNALITEVEKDGKIGAVGAKLIYPNGKLQEAGGIIFNDGTGWNFGRFDDPKRDIYSESYEVDYCSGACLLVRKDVFWEIGGFDERYSPAYYEDTDLCFTLRKLGYKVVYCPRCEIVHFEGATASKDPHQGFKRFQEINRKKFVEKWKDELKVQGEPYHVTGSPPTTANRNVRLRLVNLAQAPSVPRILVVDPFLPVFDRASGSNRLLQILKILRGLGFNITFLSIAEMTEVSKYKGILEELGIETFLSHHLNEIDWYRFFKYRDFTFAIISFYYLADKILPLIRRFSPHTKTIVDSVDVHFLREMREAEILNDPYLAEKAMTTRAKEIEVYSKADGVIAITENDKKVLLNESNGSIKEEKVFVVPNIHAVRPTKSPFEKREGLLFIGNFNHSPNVDAMRFFCQEVFPKVVKELKDIKLY
;
A
#
# COMPACT_ATOMS: atom_id res chain seq x y z
N MET A 1 25.22 -39.04 -4.62
CA MET A 1 25.13 -38.67 -6.04
C MET A 1 26.53 -38.68 -6.65
N LYS A 2 26.67 -38.93 -7.96
CA LYS A 2 27.96 -38.97 -8.65
C LYS A 2 28.49 -37.54 -8.81
N GLN A 3 29.68 -37.23 -8.30
CA GLN A 3 30.31 -35.92 -8.52
C GLN A 3 30.74 -35.76 -9.99
N ILE A 4 30.59 -34.56 -10.54
CA ILE A 4 30.93 -34.22 -11.92
C ILE A 4 31.77 -32.94 -12.01
N SER A 5 32.57 -32.81 -13.05
CA SER A 5 33.30 -31.58 -13.43
C SER A 5 32.43 -30.71 -14.35
N LEU A 6 32.71 -29.40 -14.43
CA LEU A 6 32.06 -28.52 -15.42
C LEU A 6 32.32 -28.98 -16.86
N THR A 7 33.43 -29.68 -17.11
CA THR A 7 33.77 -30.28 -18.41
C THR A 7 32.85 -31.45 -18.79
N ASP A 8 32.13 -32.03 -17.82
CA ASP A 8 31.21 -33.14 -18.04
C ASP A 8 29.81 -32.65 -18.43
N CYS A 9 29.55 -31.33 -18.37
CA CYS A 9 28.29 -30.74 -18.81
C CYS A 9 28.20 -30.72 -20.35
N ILE A 10 27.02 -31.05 -20.86
CA ILE A 10 26.75 -31.14 -22.31
C ILE A 10 26.13 -29.82 -22.77
N PHE A 11 26.61 -29.28 -23.89
CA PHE A 11 26.07 -28.04 -24.45
C PHE A 11 24.67 -28.26 -25.06
N ASP A 12 23.65 -27.59 -24.52
CA ASP A 12 22.32 -27.52 -25.10
C ASP A 12 22.29 -26.38 -26.12
N SER A 13 22.36 -26.72 -27.41
CA SER A 13 22.39 -25.75 -28.51
C SER A 13 21.12 -24.91 -28.64
N THR A 14 19.98 -25.39 -28.12
CA THR A 14 18.71 -24.65 -28.18
C THR A 14 18.64 -23.52 -27.16
N LYS A 15 19.28 -23.70 -26.00
CA LYS A 15 19.28 -22.73 -24.90
C LYS A 15 20.60 -21.97 -24.75
N GLY A 16 21.67 -22.43 -25.41
CA GLY A 16 23.00 -21.82 -25.34
C GLY A 16 23.70 -21.97 -23.99
N VAL A 17 23.31 -22.98 -23.19
CA VAL A 17 23.84 -23.27 -21.85
C VAL A 17 24.41 -24.69 -21.78
N PHE A 18 25.40 -24.91 -20.93
CA PHE A 18 25.95 -26.24 -20.65
C PHE A 18 25.13 -26.89 -19.52
N VAL A 19 24.59 -28.09 -19.72
CA VAL A 19 23.68 -28.74 -18.77
C VAL A 19 24.32 -30.01 -18.21
N ALA A 20 24.28 -30.17 -16.89
CA ALA A 20 24.77 -31.39 -16.23
C ALA A 20 23.87 -32.62 -16.57
N PRO A 21 24.43 -33.83 -16.72
CA PRO A 21 23.69 -35.01 -17.17
C PRO A 21 22.51 -35.45 -16.28
N ASP A 22 22.55 -35.11 -15.00
CA ASP A 22 21.55 -35.46 -13.98
C ASP A 22 20.49 -34.37 -13.75
N MET A 23 20.58 -33.23 -14.44
CA MET A 23 19.64 -32.13 -14.28
C MET A 23 18.29 -32.44 -14.91
N ARG A 24 17.31 -32.77 -14.06
CA ARG A 24 15.89 -32.76 -14.43
C ARG A 24 15.39 -31.33 -14.26
N GLY A 25 14.88 -30.72 -15.33
CA GLY A 25 14.36 -29.36 -15.29
C GLY A 25 13.36 -29.19 -14.15
N ILE A 26 13.75 -28.41 -13.14
CA ILE A 26 12.83 -28.03 -12.07
C ILE A 26 11.91 -26.98 -12.70
N ASN A 27 10.62 -27.28 -12.76
CA ASN A 27 9.63 -26.36 -13.30
C ASN A 27 9.27 -25.34 -12.21
N TYR A 28 10.18 -24.41 -11.91
CA TYR A 28 9.86 -23.26 -11.06
C TYR A 28 9.03 -22.27 -11.88
N LYS A 29 7.73 -22.20 -11.58
CA LYS A 29 6.79 -21.27 -12.24
C LYS A 29 6.64 -20.02 -11.39
N ASP A 30 7.53 -19.06 -11.57
CA ASP A 30 7.32 -17.70 -11.10
C ASP A 30 7.15 -16.73 -12.29
N SER A 31 6.06 -15.97 -12.29
CA SER A 31 5.66 -15.07 -13.39
C SER A 31 6.67 -13.96 -13.71
N SER A 32 7.59 -13.68 -12.78
CA SER A 32 8.62 -12.64 -12.92
C SER A 32 9.77 -13.06 -13.86
N GLU A 33 10.12 -14.34 -13.90
CA GLU A 33 11.27 -14.84 -14.68
C GLU A 33 10.97 -14.87 -16.18
N GLU A 34 9.76 -15.29 -16.56
CA GLU A 34 9.28 -15.19 -17.95
C GLU A 34 9.25 -13.74 -18.44
N TYR A 35 8.90 -12.80 -17.55
CA TYR A 35 8.92 -11.37 -17.86
C TYR A 35 10.34 -10.86 -18.13
N LEU A 36 11.32 -11.24 -17.28
CA LEU A 36 12.74 -10.91 -17.49
C LEU A 36 13.28 -11.51 -18.80
N LEU A 37 12.96 -12.76 -19.09
CA LEU A 37 13.35 -13.40 -20.36
C LEU A 37 12.85 -12.61 -21.56
N ARG A 38 11.57 -12.19 -21.53
CA ARG A 38 10.97 -11.38 -22.58
C ARG A 38 11.64 -10.02 -22.72
N ILE A 39 12.01 -9.37 -21.62
CA ILE A 39 12.73 -8.09 -21.66
C ILE A 39 14.08 -8.28 -22.36
N PHE A 40 14.92 -9.21 -21.89
CA PHE A 40 16.27 -9.38 -22.46
C PHE A 40 16.27 -9.83 -23.93
N LYS A 41 15.21 -10.53 -24.38
CA LYS A 41 15.02 -10.84 -25.80
C LYS A 41 14.73 -9.61 -26.65
N ASN A 42 13.94 -8.67 -26.13
CA ASN A 42 13.45 -7.52 -26.86
C ASN A 42 14.28 -6.24 -26.65
N SER A 43 15.19 -6.25 -25.66
CA SER A 43 16.04 -5.10 -25.36
C SER A 43 17.30 -5.06 -26.20
N VAL A 44 17.73 -3.84 -26.50
CA VAL A 44 18.95 -3.56 -27.29
C VAL A 44 20.15 -3.39 -26.37
N ASP A 45 20.02 -2.56 -25.32
CA ASP A 45 21.07 -2.32 -24.34
C ASP A 45 20.95 -3.29 -23.15
N LEU A 46 21.81 -4.31 -23.14
CA LEU A 46 21.87 -5.32 -22.07
C LEU A 46 22.94 -5.03 -21.01
N ARG A 47 23.59 -3.86 -21.07
CA ARG A 47 24.72 -3.53 -20.20
C ARG A 47 24.34 -3.48 -18.72
N SER A 48 25.32 -3.67 -17.84
CA SER A 48 25.12 -3.59 -16.38
C SER A 48 24.66 -2.20 -15.90
N ASP A 49 24.87 -1.15 -16.70
CA ASP A 49 24.39 0.21 -16.49
C ASP A 49 23.29 0.65 -17.48
N SER A 50 22.61 -0.30 -18.13
CA SER A 50 21.55 -0.02 -19.10
C SER A 50 20.37 0.75 -18.51
N LYS A 51 20.16 1.97 -19.01
CA LYS A 51 18.96 2.78 -18.72
C LYS A 51 17.71 2.23 -19.37
N GLU A 52 17.86 1.46 -20.45
CA GLU A 52 16.74 0.80 -21.10
C GLU A 52 16.11 -0.23 -20.16
N LEU A 53 16.95 -1.07 -19.52
CA LEU A 53 16.50 -2.09 -18.60
C LEU A 53 15.81 -1.52 -17.35
N GLU A 54 16.29 -0.38 -16.82
CA GLU A 54 15.65 0.27 -15.67
C GLU A 54 14.19 0.69 -15.92
N ARG A 55 13.78 0.92 -17.19
CA ARG A 55 12.40 1.30 -17.55
C ARG A 55 11.40 0.17 -17.37
N TYR A 56 11.86 -1.08 -17.31
CA TYR A 56 11.01 -2.24 -17.13
C TYR A 56 10.85 -2.67 -15.67
N ILE A 57 11.44 -1.91 -14.73
CA ILE A 57 11.24 -2.15 -13.28
C ILE A 57 9.80 -1.81 -12.91
N ARG A 58 9.06 -2.81 -12.41
CA ARG A 58 7.66 -2.66 -11.97
C ARG A 58 7.38 -3.18 -10.57
N ASP A 59 8.28 -3.97 -10.02
CA ASP A 59 8.17 -4.66 -8.74
C ASP A 59 9.57 -4.90 -8.14
N TRP A 60 9.65 -5.49 -6.94
CA TRP A 60 10.93 -5.78 -6.29
C TRP A 60 11.79 -6.80 -7.05
N PRO A 61 11.27 -7.96 -7.53
CA PRO A 61 12.07 -8.90 -8.32
C PRO A 61 12.70 -8.28 -9.58
N THR A 62 11.94 -7.47 -10.33
CA THR A 62 12.48 -6.75 -11.49
C THR A 62 13.46 -5.66 -11.08
N LYS A 63 13.23 -4.92 -9.99
CA LYS A 63 14.20 -3.96 -9.43
C LYS A 63 15.53 -4.62 -9.07
N TYR A 64 15.48 -5.78 -8.43
CA TYR A 64 16.67 -6.55 -8.02
C TYR A 64 17.53 -6.98 -9.22
N HIS A 65 16.90 -7.38 -10.33
CA HIS A 65 17.62 -7.86 -11.51
C HIS A 65 17.99 -6.75 -12.52
N LEU A 66 17.20 -5.68 -12.63
CA LEU A 66 17.35 -4.66 -13.68
C LEU A 66 17.98 -3.35 -13.21
N SER A 67 18.05 -3.09 -11.90
CA SER A 67 18.64 -1.83 -11.41
C SER A 67 20.16 -1.78 -11.64
N VAL A 68 20.64 -0.63 -12.11
CA VAL A 68 22.08 -0.37 -12.27
C VAL A 68 22.84 -0.42 -10.94
N LYS A 69 22.14 -0.20 -9.82
CA LYS A 69 22.71 -0.28 -8.47
C LYS A 69 23.17 -1.69 -8.11
N ARG A 70 22.66 -2.74 -8.75
CA ARG A 70 23.05 -4.13 -8.46
C ARG A 70 24.55 -4.36 -8.68
N ALA A 71 25.11 -3.74 -9.73
CA ALA A 71 26.52 -3.85 -10.07
C ALA A 71 27.44 -3.03 -9.14
N ASN A 72 26.92 -2.08 -8.36
CA ASN A 72 27.72 -1.25 -7.47
C ASN A 72 28.50 -2.07 -6.43
N LEU A 73 27.98 -3.26 -6.07
CA LEU A 73 28.65 -4.19 -5.16
C LEU A 73 30.05 -4.57 -5.65
N LEU A 74 30.22 -4.78 -6.97
CA LEU A 74 31.51 -5.14 -7.56
C LEU A 74 32.30 -3.94 -8.06
N ARG A 75 31.64 -2.83 -8.45
CA ARG A 75 32.29 -1.57 -8.86
C ARG A 75 33.18 -0.98 -7.75
N CYS A 76 32.97 -1.35 -6.50
CA CYS A 76 33.82 -0.92 -5.38
C CYS A 76 35.15 -1.67 -5.28
N LEU A 77 35.26 -2.86 -5.86
CA LEU A 77 36.44 -3.72 -5.77
C LEU A 77 37.42 -3.40 -6.90
N ASP A 78 38.21 -2.33 -6.71
CA ASP A 78 39.07 -1.76 -7.76
C ASP A 78 40.06 -2.78 -8.39
N PHE A 79 40.44 -3.84 -7.66
CA PHE A 79 41.30 -4.90 -8.20
C PHE A 79 40.64 -5.70 -9.33
N LEU A 80 39.31 -5.86 -9.34
CA LEU A 80 38.60 -6.52 -10.45
C LEU A 80 38.69 -5.70 -11.74
N ASN A 81 38.69 -4.37 -11.61
CA ASN A 81 38.81 -3.46 -12.75
C ASN A 81 40.24 -3.42 -13.31
N LYS A 82 41.25 -3.56 -12.44
CA LYS A 82 42.69 -3.55 -12.80
C LYS A 82 43.16 -4.86 -13.41
N HIS A 83 42.62 -5.99 -12.98
CA HIS A 83 43.06 -7.32 -13.39
C HIS A 83 42.00 -8.04 -14.23
N LYS A 84 41.84 -7.59 -15.47
CA LYS A 84 40.88 -8.19 -16.40
C LYS A 84 41.28 -9.61 -16.83
N ASP A 85 42.54 -9.99 -16.64
CA ASP A 85 43.13 -11.31 -16.96
C ASP A 85 42.64 -12.45 -16.05
N LYS A 86 41.91 -12.16 -14.98
CA LYS A 86 41.48 -13.17 -14.01
C LYS A 86 40.43 -14.12 -14.58
N LYS A 87 40.48 -15.37 -14.12
CA LYS A 87 39.43 -16.37 -14.36
C LYS A 87 38.46 -16.41 -13.18
N VAL A 88 37.19 -16.14 -13.45
CA VAL A 88 36.15 -16.00 -12.41
C VAL A 88 35.14 -17.13 -12.50
N LEU A 89 34.81 -17.72 -11.34
CA LEU A 89 33.68 -18.62 -11.17
C LEU A 89 32.58 -17.92 -10.36
N GLU A 90 31.39 -17.78 -10.94
CA GLU A 90 30.21 -17.32 -10.22
C GLU A 90 29.33 -18.52 -9.84
N LEU A 91 29.12 -18.72 -8.55
CA LEU A 91 28.22 -19.73 -8.01
C LEU A 91 26.89 -19.07 -7.66
N GLY A 92 25.80 -19.47 -8.32
CA GLY A 92 24.46 -18.89 -8.18
C GLY A 92 24.23 -17.64 -9.02
N ALA A 93 24.29 -17.80 -10.35
CA ALA A 93 24.19 -16.69 -11.29
C ALA A 93 22.81 -15.98 -11.30
N GLY A 94 21.75 -16.65 -10.84
CA GLY A 94 20.38 -16.17 -10.93
C GLY A 94 20.00 -15.82 -12.36
N CYS A 95 19.39 -14.64 -12.55
CA CYS A 95 19.07 -14.12 -13.90
C CYS A 95 20.21 -13.29 -14.54
N GLY A 96 21.45 -13.45 -14.07
CA GLY A 96 22.66 -12.94 -14.74
C GLY A 96 23.04 -11.48 -14.47
N ALA A 97 22.55 -10.86 -13.39
CA ALA A 97 22.85 -9.45 -13.10
C ALA A 97 24.31 -9.19 -12.74
N ILE A 98 24.87 -10.03 -11.89
CA ILE A 98 26.29 -9.98 -11.53
C ILE A 98 27.14 -10.58 -12.66
N THR A 99 26.69 -11.70 -13.25
CA THR A 99 27.29 -12.32 -14.45
C THR A 99 27.55 -11.31 -15.56
N ARG A 100 26.56 -10.44 -15.86
CA ARG A 100 26.69 -9.43 -16.90
C ARG A 100 27.84 -8.47 -16.61
N TRP A 101 27.92 -7.95 -15.40
CA TRP A 101 28.99 -7.03 -15.01
C TRP A 101 30.36 -7.72 -15.04
N LEU A 102 30.45 -8.97 -14.56
CA LEU A 102 31.68 -9.76 -14.64
C LEU A 102 32.11 -9.94 -16.09
N GLY A 103 31.19 -10.31 -16.99
CA GLY A 103 31.50 -10.49 -18.41
C GLY A 103 31.89 -9.21 -19.14
N GLU A 104 31.46 -8.04 -18.67
CA GLU A 104 31.91 -6.75 -19.22
C GLU A 104 33.34 -6.38 -18.81
N ASN A 105 33.81 -6.89 -17.67
CA ASN A 105 35.05 -6.43 -17.03
C ASN A 105 36.16 -7.48 -16.97
N ILE A 106 35.84 -8.77 -17.15
CA ILE A 106 36.75 -9.90 -16.92
C ILE A 106 36.87 -10.76 -18.18
N GLN A 107 38.07 -11.28 -18.45
CA GLN A 107 38.39 -12.03 -19.67
C GLN A 107 37.73 -13.42 -19.74
N GLU A 108 37.55 -14.13 -18.63
CA GLU A 108 36.91 -15.45 -18.61
C GLU A 108 35.98 -15.61 -17.39
N VAL A 109 34.69 -15.82 -17.65
CA VAL A 109 33.65 -15.97 -16.62
C VAL A 109 32.90 -17.28 -16.82
N HIS A 110 32.93 -18.14 -15.82
CA HIS A 110 32.09 -19.32 -15.73
C HIS A 110 31.00 -19.08 -14.68
N ALA A 111 29.74 -19.13 -15.07
CA ALA A 111 28.61 -18.90 -14.18
C ALA A 111 27.79 -20.19 -14.02
N VAL A 112 27.49 -20.57 -12.78
CA VAL A 112 26.73 -21.78 -12.44
C VAL A 112 25.39 -21.39 -11.85
N GLU A 113 24.31 -21.97 -12.36
CA GLU A 113 22.95 -21.80 -11.83
C GLU A 113 22.26 -23.17 -11.70
N GLY A 114 21.52 -23.36 -10.60
CA GLY A 114 20.84 -24.62 -10.31
C GLY A 114 19.49 -24.76 -11.00
N ASP A 115 18.94 -23.67 -11.55
CA ASP A 115 17.68 -23.65 -12.29
C ASP A 115 17.88 -23.39 -13.79
N LEU A 116 17.26 -24.22 -14.63
CA LEU A 116 17.46 -24.14 -16.08
C LEU A 116 16.81 -22.89 -16.71
N LEU A 117 15.68 -22.41 -16.18
CA LEU A 117 15.04 -21.19 -16.67
C LEU A 117 15.90 -19.97 -16.34
N ARG A 118 16.37 -19.85 -15.09
CA ARG A 118 17.29 -18.79 -14.66
C ARG A 118 18.60 -18.81 -15.44
N ALA A 119 19.20 -19.99 -15.64
CA ALA A 119 20.40 -20.14 -16.46
C ALA A 119 20.17 -19.64 -17.90
N SER A 120 19.02 -19.96 -18.49
CA SER A 120 18.65 -19.51 -19.84
C SER A 120 18.43 -17.99 -19.89
N ILE A 121 17.83 -17.40 -18.86
CA ILE A 121 17.66 -15.94 -18.72
C ILE A 121 19.01 -15.24 -18.59
N ALA A 122 19.90 -15.75 -17.74
CA ALA A 122 21.26 -15.23 -17.61
C ALA A 122 22.02 -15.31 -18.95
N LYS A 123 21.79 -16.38 -19.73
CA LYS A 123 22.39 -16.53 -21.06
C LYS A 123 21.86 -15.51 -22.05
N GLU A 124 20.55 -15.28 -22.06
CA GLU A 124 19.95 -14.24 -22.90
C GLU A 124 20.50 -12.85 -22.55
N ARG A 125 20.64 -12.53 -21.27
CA ARG A 125 21.23 -11.25 -20.82
C ARG A 125 22.69 -11.07 -21.25
N CYS A 126 23.45 -12.16 -21.33
CA CYS A 126 24.87 -12.15 -21.69
C CYS A 126 25.13 -12.64 -23.12
N LYS A 127 24.12 -12.59 -24.01
CA LYS A 127 24.19 -13.22 -25.35
C LYS A 127 25.29 -12.64 -26.25
N ASP A 128 25.62 -11.37 -26.07
CA ASP A 128 26.67 -10.62 -26.77
C ASP A 128 28.08 -10.81 -26.16
N LEU A 129 28.20 -11.46 -25.00
CA LEU A 129 29.47 -11.65 -24.30
C LEU A 129 30.03 -13.07 -24.54
N LYS A 130 31.06 -13.18 -25.39
CA LYS A 130 31.67 -14.46 -25.79
C LYS A 130 32.52 -15.11 -24.68
N ASN A 131 32.98 -14.31 -23.74
CA ASN A 131 33.79 -14.69 -22.59
C ASN A 131 32.97 -15.28 -21.42
N VAL A 132 31.63 -15.29 -21.51
CA VAL A 132 30.74 -15.81 -20.48
C VAL A 132 30.22 -17.19 -20.90
N LYS A 133 30.50 -18.20 -20.07
CA LYS A 133 29.92 -19.55 -20.17
C LYS A 133 28.97 -19.80 -19.01
N ILE A 134 27.78 -20.27 -19.31
CA ILE A 134 26.74 -20.54 -18.29
C ILE A 134 26.46 -22.03 -18.22
N PHE A 135 26.54 -22.55 -16.99
CA PHE A 135 26.36 -23.95 -16.65
C PHE A 135 25.11 -24.11 -15.78
N CYS A 136 24.19 -24.96 -16.21
CA CYS A 136 23.05 -25.41 -15.42
C CYS A 136 23.44 -26.71 -14.69
N ALA A 137 23.78 -26.58 -13.41
CA ALA A 137 24.23 -27.69 -12.58
C ALA A 137 23.95 -27.42 -11.11
N ASN A 138 23.66 -28.49 -10.35
CA ASN A 138 23.58 -28.38 -8.90
C ASN A 138 24.99 -28.23 -8.32
N ILE A 139 25.25 -27.10 -7.66
CA ILE A 139 26.55 -26.76 -7.06
C ILE A 139 27.06 -27.92 -6.18
N GLN A 140 26.17 -28.58 -5.43
CA GLN A 140 26.56 -29.65 -4.50
C GLN A 140 27.22 -30.87 -5.19
N ASN A 141 26.92 -31.08 -6.47
CA ASN A 141 27.42 -32.21 -7.26
C ASN A 141 28.72 -31.87 -8.02
N LEU A 142 29.17 -30.62 -7.99
CA LEU A 142 30.35 -30.17 -8.72
C LEU A 142 31.65 -30.48 -7.96
N ARG A 143 32.66 -30.91 -8.73
CA ARG A 143 34.04 -31.05 -8.26
C ARG A 143 34.93 -30.04 -8.96
N PHE A 144 35.68 -29.28 -8.17
CA PHE A 144 36.66 -28.31 -8.68
C PHE A 144 38.11 -28.75 -8.41
N LYS A 145 39.04 -28.16 -9.17
CA LYS A 145 40.49 -28.47 -9.14
C LYS A 145 41.36 -27.24 -8.86
N GLY A 146 40.82 -26.20 -8.22
CA GLY A 146 41.58 -25.00 -7.85
C GLY A 146 42.05 -24.15 -9.03
N GLU A 147 41.17 -23.92 -10.02
CA GLU A 147 41.52 -23.30 -11.30
C GLU A 147 41.14 -21.81 -11.40
N TYR A 148 40.41 -21.27 -10.43
CA TYR A 148 39.86 -19.91 -10.49
C TYR A 148 40.64 -18.93 -9.61
N ASP A 149 40.86 -17.72 -10.12
CA ASP A 149 41.48 -16.64 -9.36
C ASP A 149 40.47 -16.00 -8.40
N VAL A 150 39.20 -15.94 -8.81
CA VAL A 150 38.10 -15.40 -8.02
C VAL A 150 36.91 -16.35 -8.10
N VAL A 151 36.29 -16.60 -6.95
CA VAL A 151 34.97 -17.24 -6.87
C VAL A 151 34.00 -16.22 -6.28
N THR A 152 32.79 -16.08 -6.82
CA THR A 152 31.75 -15.25 -6.24
C THR A 152 30.62 -16.11 -5.68
N LEU A 153 30.17 -15.78 -4.46
CA LEU A 153 29.05 -16.41 -3.77
C LEU A 153 28.19 -15.29 -3.16
N ILE A 154 27.32 -14.70 -3.98
CA ILE A 154 26.61 -13.45 -3.66
C ILE A 154 25.11 -13.73 -3.55
N GLY A 155 24.56 -13.71 -2.33
CA GLY A 155 23.15 -14.03 -2.08
C GLY A 155 22.80 -15.50 -2.38
N VAL A 156 23.63 -16.41 -1.89
CA VAL A 156 23.54 -17.87 -2.15
C VAL A 156 23.78 -18.67 -0.89
N LEU A 157 24.73 -18.25 -0.04
CA LEU A 157 25.09 -18.96 1.19
C LEU A 157 23.89 -19.15 2.11
N GLU A 158 23.00 -18.17 2.16
CA GLU A 158 21.80 -18.19 2.99
C GLU A 158 20.82 -19.30 2.59
N TYR A 159 20.81 -19.71 1.33
CA TYR A 159 19.91 -20.74 0.82
C TYR A 159 20.54 -22.14 0.84
N ALA A 160 21.80 -22.27 1.25
CA ALA A 160 22.48 -23.57 1.34
C ALA A 160 21.65 -24.63 2.11
N PRO A 161 21.01 -24.32 3.26
CA PRO A 161 20.18 -25.30 3.99
C PRO A 161 18.95 -25.82 3.23
N LEU A 162 18.50 -25.13 2.17
CA LEU A 162 17.35 -25.58 1.37
C LEU A 162 17.76 -26.55 0.25
N PHE A 163 19.00 -26.43 -0.23
CA PHE A 163 19.49 -27.16 -1.40
C PHE A 163 20.41 -28.34 -1.07
N TYR A 164 21.12 -28.28 0.06
CA TYR A 164 21.98 -29.37 0.51
C TYR A 164 21.20 -30.32 1.41
N ASP A 165 21.26 -31.61 1.10
CA ASP A 165 20.66 -32.66 1.91
C ASP A 165 21.60 -32.99 3.08
N CYS A 166 21.54 -32.21 4.16
CA CYS A 166 22.39 -32.38 5.33
C CYS A 166 21.61 -33.00 6.49
N GLN A 167 21.80 -34.30 6.72
CA GLN A 167 21.29 -35.01 7.92
C GLN A 167 21.84 -34.41 9.23
N GLU A 168 22.98 -33.72 9.16
CA GLU A 168 23.70 -33.12 10.30
C GLU A 168 23.27 -31.68 10.64
N GLY A 169 22.32 -31.10 9.90
CA GLY A 169 21.71 -29.80 10.20
C GLY A 169 22.20 -28.61 9.34
N PRO A 170 21.50 -27.45 9.41
CA PRO A 170 21.61 -26.36 8.43
C PRO A 170 23.00 -25.71 8.36
N LEU A 171 23.78 -25.73 9.45
CA LEU A 171 25.14 -25.18 9.47
C LEU A 171 26.10 -25.97 8.57
N GLU A 172 25.95 -27.30 8.48
CA GLU A 172 26.85 -28.14 7.67
C GLU A 172 26.62 -27.91 6.17
N ALA A 173 25.40 -27.56 5.75
CA ALA A 173 25.14 -27.11 4.39
C ALA A 173 25.96 -25.88 4.01
N SER A 174 25.99 -24.86 4.89
CA SER A 174 26.81 -23.65 4.71
C SER A 174 28.31 -23.96 4.69
N ILE A 175 28.78 -24.89 5.54
CA ILE A 175 30.17 -25.36 5.51
C ILE A 175 30.50 -26.04 4.17
N SER A 176 29.60 -26.89 3.66
CA SER A 176 29.79 -27.65 2.43
C SER A 176 29.98 -26.73 1.21
N ILE A 177 29.07 -25.76 1.01
CA ILE A 177 29.18 -24.81 -0.11
C ILE A 177 30.43 -23.92 -0.01
N LEU A 178 30.85 -23.55 1.20
CA LEU A 178 32.09 -22.80 1.42
C LEU A 178 33.34 -23.65 1.14
N ARG A 179 33.34 -24.95 1.51
CA ARG A 179 34.42 -25.89 1.15
C ARG A 179 34.53 -26.06 -0.37
N GLN A 180 33.40 -26.15 -1.06
CA GLN A 180 33.37 -26.20 -2.52
C GLN A 180 33.93 -24.93 -3.15
N SER A 181 33.51 -23.77 -2.66
CA SER A 181 34.06 -22.46 -3.07
C SER A 181 35.57 -22.41 -2.85
N LEU A 182 36.07 -22.87 -1.69
CA LEU A 182 37.51 -22.95 -1.41
C LEU A 182 38.24 -23.90 -2.37
N SER A 183 37.67 -25.07 -2.67
CA SER A 183 38.26 -26.04 -3.61
C SER A 183 38.34 -25.55 -5.06
N ALA A 184 37.54 -24.55 -5.42
CA ALA A 184 37.58 -23.93 -6.74
C ALA A 184 38.70 -22.91 -6.90
N LEU A 185 39.20 -22.36 -5.79
CA LEU A 185 40.22 -21.31 -5.80
C LEU A 185 41.62 -21.87 -6.03
N LYS A 186 42.41 -21.11 -6.78
CA LYS A 186 43.88 -21.21 -6.77
C LYS A 186 44.42 -20.90 -5.37
N SER A 187 45.66 -21.25 -5.11
CA SER A 187 46.33 -21.00 -3.81
C SER A 187 46.40 -19.52 -3.41
N GLN A 188 46.39 -18.60 -4.39
CA GLN A 188 46.33 -17.14 -4.21
C GLN A 188 44.96 -16.53 -4.55
N GLY A 189 43.96 -17.38 -4.75
CA GLY A 189 42.61 -16.93 -5.10
C GLY A 189 41.87 -16.28 -3.95
N ILE A 190 40.75 -15.64 -4.29
CA ILE A 190 39.84 -15.03 -3.31
C ILE A 190 38.40 -15.46 -3.56
N LEU A 191 37.63 -15.57 -2.49
CA LEU A 191 36.17 -15.64 -2.56
C LEU A 191 35.62 -14.21 -2.40
N ILE A 192 34.58 -13.86 -3.15
CA ILE A 192 33.76 -12.67 -2.95
C ILE A 192 32.42 -13.15 -2.44
N LEU A 193 32.18 -12.96 -1.14
CA LEU A 193 30.97 -13.40 -0.45
C LEU A 193 30.15 -12.19 -0.05
N ALA A 194 28.86 -12.16 -0.37
CA ALA A 194 27.96 -11.12 0.11
C ALA A 194 26.67 -11.73 0.66
N ILE A 195 26.26 -11.26 1.84
CA ILE A 195 25.15 -11.82 2.61
C ILE A 195 24.59 -10.76 3.59
N GLU A 196 23.30 -10.88 3.90
CA GLU A 196 22.62 -10.16 4.97
C GLU A 196 23.25 -10.45 6.34
N ASN A 197 23.23 -9.44 7.21
CA ASN A 197 23.61 -9.62 8.60
C ASN A 197 22.38 -10.02 9.43
N LYS A 198 22.41 -11.20 10.05
CA LYS A 198 21.33 -11.73 10.92
C LYS A 198 20.77 -10.74 11.95
N ILE A 199 21.61 -9.83 12.43
CA ILE A 199 21.26 -8.82 13.46
C ILE A 199 21.40 -7.37 12.97
N GLY A 200 21.40 -7.15 11.65
CA GLY A 200 21.51 -5.82 11.05
C GLY A 200 20.46 -4.84 11.58
N LEU A 201 20.84 -3.56 11.70
CA LEU A 201 20.01 -2.52 12.33
C LEU A 201 18.61 -2.41 11.71
N LYS A 202 18.47 -2.62 10.39
CA LYS A 202 17.18 -2.57 9.70
C LYS A 202 16.13 -3.50 10.31
N TYR A 203 16.54 -4.69 10.78
CA TYR A 203 15.62 -5.66 11.38
C TYR A 203 15.13 -5.22 12.76
N TRP A 204 15.97 -4.57 13.56
CA TRP A 204 15.56 -3.94 14.82
C TRP A 204 14.62 -2.76 14.60
N ALA A 205 14.82 -2.04 13.50
CA ALA A 205 13.97 -0.94 13.07
C ALA A 205 12.65 -1.38 12.40
N GLY A 206 12.31 -2.68 12.47
CA GLY A 206 11.03 -3.21 12.02
C GLY A 206 10.99 -3.73 10.59
N CYS A 207 12.13 -3.79 9.87
CA CYS A 207 12.17 -4.52 8.60
C CYS A 207 11.92 -6.01 8.81
N ARG A 208 11.16 -6.61 7.89
CA ARG A 208 11.00 -8.06 7.84
C ARG A 208 12.30 -8.72 7.37
N GLU A 209 12.51 -9.96 7.81
CA GLU A 209 13.64 -10.76 7.36
C GLU A 209 13.49 -11.07 5.87
N ASP A 210 14.55 -10.80 5.09
CA ASP A 210 14.49 -10.69 3.63
C ASP A 210 14.07 -11.98 2.91
N HIS A 211 14.25 -13.15 3.53
CA HIS A 211 14.00 -14.44 2.90
C HIS A 211 12.72 -15.12 3.42
N THR A 212 12.34 -14.84 4.66
CA THR A 212 11.16 -15.45 5.30
C THR A 212 9.96 -14.51 5.37
N GLY A 213 10.16 -13.21 5.21
CA GLY A 213 9.12 -12.18 5.35
C GLY A 213 8.58 -12.04 6.77
N LYS A 214 9.23 -12.67 7.76
CA LYS A 214 8.83 -12.64 9.17
C LYS A 214 9.63 -11.58 9.92
N LEU A 215 9.00 -10.94 10.90
CA LEU A 215 9.70 -10.02 11.81
C LEU A 215 10.65 -10.83 12.72
N PHE A 216 11.87 -10.32 12.88
CA PHE A 216 12.85 -10.82 13.85
C PHE A 216 13.30 -12.29 13.68
N GLU A 217 13.01 -12.97 12.55
CA GLU A 217 13.37 -14.40 12.39
C GLU A 217 14.87 -14.67 12.59
N GLY A 218 15.73 -13.81 12.03
CA GLY A 218 17.18 -13.88 12.24
C GLY A 218 17.58 -13.64 13.69
N ILE A 219 16.95 -12.67 14.37
CA ILE A 219 17.20 -12.35 15.78
C ILE A 219 16.76 -13.50 16.70
N HIS A 220 15.65 -14.17 16.37
CA HIS A 220 15.19 -15.39 17.07
C HIS A 220 16.11 -16.60 16.84
N GLY A 221 17.09 -16.50 15.93
CA GLY A 221 18.02 -17.59 15.65
C GLY A 221 17.47 -18.67 14.73
N TYR A 222 16.53 -18.34 13.84
CA TYR A 222 15.96 -19.27 12.84
C TYR A 222 15.47 -20.60 13.45
N PRO A 223 14.38 -20.59 14.28
CA PRO A 223 13.90 -21.79 14.97
C PRO A 223 13.45 -22.92 14.02
N ASN A 224 13.20 -22.60 12.75
CA ASN A 224 12.81 -23.57 11.73
C ASN A 224 14.04 -24.24 11.11
N LYS A 225 14.20 -25.55 11.32
CA LYS A 225 15.37 -26.35 10.84
C LYS A 225 15.58 -26.34 9.32
N ARG A 226 14.56 -25.98 8.52
CA ARG A 226 14.61 -25.93 7.06
C ARG A 226 14.16 -24.55 6.56
N SER A 227 14.97 -23.53 6.84
CA SER A 227 14.78 -22.15 6.42
C SER A 227 16.10 -21.56 5.91
N PRO A 228 16.07 -20.48 5.11
CA PRO A 228 17.27 -19.71 4.81
C PRO A 228 17.96 -19.26 6.10
N LEU A 229 19.30 -19.28 6.11
CA LEU A 229 20.12 -19.01 7.30
C LEU A 229 21.14 -17.92 7.03
N THR A 230 21.05 -16.80 7.74
CA THR A 230 22.07 -15.75 7.73
C THR A 230 22.87 -15.76 9.04
N PHE A 231 23.95 -14.96 9.09
CA PHE A 231 24.93 -14.99 10.17
C PHE A 231 25.26 -13.58 10.66
N SER A 232 25.55 -13.45 11.96
CA SER A 232 26.24 -12.28 12.50
C SER A 232 27.72 -12.25 12.05
N LYS A 233 28.39 -11.09 12.19
CA LYS A 233 29.81 -10.94 11.82
C LYS A 233 30.69 -11.97 12.53
N LYS A 234 30.42 -12.24 13.82
CA LYS A 234 31.14 -13.25 14.60
C LYS A 234 30.92 -14.67 14.04
N GLU A 235 29.66 -15.08 13.87
CA GLU A 235 29.30 -16.42 13.39
C GLU A 235 29.93 -16.71 12.02
N ILE A 236 29.86 -15.77 11.06
CA ILE A 236 30.42 -15.98 9.72
C ILE A 236 31.95 -15.96 9.70
N SER A 237 32.59 -15.17 10.57
CA SER A 237 34.05 -15.18 10.74
C SER A 237 34.55 -16.54 11.24
N GLU A 238 33.87 -17.09 12.26
CA GLU A 238 34.18 -18.42 12.82
C GLU A 238 33.95 -19.52 11.77
N LEU A 239 32.87 -19.41 10.99
CA LEU A 239 32.55 -20.33 9.91
C LEU A 239 33.63 -20.34 8.82
N LEU A 240 34.05 -19.17 8.32
CA LEU A 240 35.10 -19.05 7.31
C LEU A 240 36.44 -19.60 7.79
N LYS A 241 36.80 -19.34 9.06
CA LYS A 241 37.99 -19.89 9.69
C LYS A 241 37.92 -21.41 9.79
N LYS A 242 36.76 -21.96 10.18
CA LYS A 242 36.53 -23.42 10.28
C LYS A 242 36.67 -24.13 8.92
N VAL A 243 36.26 -23.48 7.83
CA VAL A 243 36.36 -24.02 6.47
C VAL A 243 37.82 -24.05 5.97
N GLY A 244 38.67 -23.14 6.45
CA GLY A 244 40.10 -23.10 6.12
C GLY A 244 40.57 -21.81 5.44
N PHE A 245 39.73 -20.77 5.38
CA PHE A 245 40.17 -19.43 4.98
C PHE A 245 41.06 -18.83 6.08
N LYS A 246 42.24 -18.34 5.71
CA LYS A 246 43.26 -17.84 6.65
C LYS A 246 43.31 -16.31 6.72
N PHE A 247 42.79 -15.64 5.71
CA PHE A 247 42.61 -14.20 5.65
C PHE A 247 41.13 -13.89 5.36
N VAL A 248 40.59 -12.86 6.02
CA VAL A 248 39.22 -12.38 5.82
C VAL A 248 39.23 -10.86 5.92
N GLU A 249 38.67 -10.19 4.92
CA GLU A 249 38.47 -8.73 4.92
C GLU A 249 36.98 -8.41 4.77
N TYR A 250 36.51 -7.39 5.49
CA TYR A 250 35.11 -6.97 5.51
C TYR A 250 34.91 -5.60 4.88
N TYR A 251 33.74 -5.44 4.27
CA TYR A 251 33.15 -4.21 3.79
C TYR A 251 31.67 -4.19 4.15
N TYR A 252 31.12 -3.00 4.36
CA TYR A 252 29.73 -2.80 4.79
C TYR A 252 28.93 -2.06 3.72
N PRO A 253 28.20 -2.79 2.84
CA PRO A 253 27.33 -2.18 1.85
C PRO A 253 26.01 -1.68 2.46
N PHE A 254 25.56 -0.51 2.03
CA PHE A 254 24.30 0.12 2.44
C PHE A 254 23.45 0.61 1.24
N PRO A 255 22.10 0.52 1.32
CA PRO A 255 21.31 0.04 2.46
C PRO A 255 21.47 -1.46 2.75
N ASP A 256 21.87 -2.24 1.75
CA ASP A 256 22.40 -3.59 1.86
C ASP A 256 23.19 -3.98 0.59
N TYR A 257 23.73 -5.21 0.53
CA TYR A 257 24.48 -5.72 -0.61
C TYR A 257 23.62 -5.97 -1.87
N LYS A 258 22.29 -5.94 -1.78
CA LYS A 258 21.43 -6.18 -2.93
C LYS A 258 21.53 -5.00 -3.90
N LEU A 259 21.33 -3.78 -3.41
CA LEU A 259 21.37 -2.54 -4.21
C LEU A 259 22.23 -1.45 -3.52
N PRO A 260 23.54 -1.68 -3.32
CA PRO A 260 24.37 -0.77 -2.53
C PRO A 260 24.62 0.56 -3.23
N GLU A 261 24.57 1.64 -2.46
CA GLU A 261 24.97 3.00 -2.86
C GLU A 261 26.22 3.47 -2.13
N VAL A 262 26.45 2.97 -0.92
CA VAL A 262 27.60 3.29 -0.09
C VAL A 262 28.25 1.99 0.37
N ILE A 263 29.57 1.92 0.25
CA ILE A 263 30.39 0.83 0.76
C ILE A 263 31.42 1.45 1.70
N ILE A 264 31.50 0.90 2.92
CA ILE A 264 32.45 1.33 3.96
C ILE A 264 33.46 0.21 4.18
N SER A 265 34.76 0.51 4.16
CA SER A 265 35.80 -0.48 4.50
C SER A 265 35.83 -0.75 6.00
N ASP A 266 36.24 -1.96 6.40
CA ASP A 266 36.44 -2.28 7.80
C ASP A 266 37.71 -1.61 8.34
N GLU A 267 37.53 -0.47 9.03
CA GLU A 267 38.59 0.30 9.66
C GLU A 267 38.41 0.33 11.18
N SER A 268 39.52 0.51 11.90
CA SER A 268 39.45 0.91 13.30
C SER A 268 38.90 2.33 13.42
N ARG A 269 38.08 2.58 14.45
CA ARG A 269 37.55 3.92 14.79
C ARG A 269 36.69 4.55 13.68
N LEU A 270 35.66 3.82 13.23
CA LEU A 270 34.72 4.32 12.22
C LEU A 270 33.95 5.60 12.64
N ASP A 271 33.88 5.86 13.94
CA ASP A 271 33.37 7.09 14.54
C ASP A 271 34.15 8.34 14.07
N GLU A 272 35.47 8.25 13.91
CA GLU A 272 36.31 9.39 13.48
C GLU A 272 36.06 9.81 12.02
N TYR A 273 35.46 8.93 11.22
CA TYR A 273 35.12 9.18 9.82
C TYR A 273 33.64 9.59 9.64
N TYR A 274 32.87 9.66 10.73
CA TYR A 274 31.45 10.00 10.72
C TYR A 274 30.66 9.19 9.69
N VAL A 275 30.90 7.86 9.63
CA VAL A 275 30.38 7.02 8.53
C VAL A 275 28.85 7.04 8.38
N TYR A 276 28.12 7.31 9.46
CA TYR A 276 26.66 7.50 9.43
C TYR A 276 26.20 8.72 8.62
N ASN A 277 27.04 9.75 8.45
CA ASN A 277 26.75 10.91 7.59
C ASN A 277 26.63 10.54 6.10
N TRP A 278 27.20 9.41 5.70
CA TRP A 278 27.27 9.01 4.28
C TRP A 278 26.00 8.29 3.82
N LEU A 279 25.20 7.80 4.77
CA LEU A 279 24.11 6.87 4.57
C LEU A 279 22.76 7.58 4.36
N LYS A 280 21.79 6.84 3.82
CA LYS A 280 20.43 7.33 3.56
C LYS A 280 19.45 6.64 4.48
N PHE A 281 18.50 7.43 5.01
CA PHE A 281 17.44 6.98 5.91
C PHE A 281 16.07 7.50 5.44
N PRO A 282 14.97 6.80 5.74
CA PRO A 282 14.94 5.44 6.30
C PRO A 282 15.52 4.38 5.33
N PHE A 283 15.90 3.21 5.84
CA PHE A 283 16.24 2.04 5.04
C PHE A 283 15.01 1.61 4.23
N GLU A 284 15.22 1.24 2.96
CA GLU A 284 14.12 0.77 2.09
C GLU A 284 13.62 -0.61 2.57
N ASP A 285 12.30 -0.75 2.73
CA ASP A 285 11.60 -2.03 2.92
C ASP A 285 10.52 -2.15 1.83
N PRO A 286 10.45 -3.25 1.06
CA PRO A 286 9.37 -3.46 0.10
C PRO A 286 7.98 -3.59 0.76
N PHE A 287 7.90 -3.74 2.08
CA PHE A 287 6.66 -3.86 2.84
C PHE A 287 6.43 -2.66 3.77
N SER A 288 5.16 -2.42 4.12
CA SER A 288 4.81 -1.48 5.20
C SER A 288 5.31 -2.02 6.54
N ARG A 289 5.96 -1.15 7.34
CA ARG A 289 6.50 -1.49 8.65
C ARG A 289 6.23 -0.40 9.68
N ALA A 290 6.17 -0.82 10.93
CA ALA A 290 6.24 0.09 12.08
C ALA A 290 7.71 0.44 12.35
N TYR A 291 7.97 1.69 12.68
CA TYR A 291 9.32 2.18 12.97
C TYR A 291 9.56 2.17 14.48
N SER A 292 10.48 1.31 14.93
CA SER A 292 10.79 1.16 16.37
C SER A 292 11.56 2.35 16.93
N PHE A 293 12.39 3.01 16.11
CA PHE A 293 13.24 4.14 16.47
C PHE A 293 13.73 4.88 15.21
N HIS A 294 14.29 6.08 15.38
CA HIS A 294 14.91 6.83 14.28
C HIS A 294 16.27 6.23 13.89
N GLU A 295 16.33 5.61 12.72
CA GLU A 295 17.48 4.80 12.27
C GLU A 295 18.80 5.58 12.18
N ALA A 296 18.76 6.83 11.70
CA ALA A 296 19.95 7.67 11.62
C ALA A 296 20.56 7.94 13.01
N LEU A 297 19.72 8.29 13.99
CA LEU A 297 20.15 8.59 15.36
C LEU A 297 20.67 7.31 16.04
N ALA A 298 19.96 6.20 15.87
CA ALA A 298 20.38 4.90 16.42
C ALA A 298 21.74 4.46 15.84
N LEU A 299 21.94 4.58 14.53
CA LEU A 299 23.20 4.21 13.91
C LEU A 299 24.36 5.12 14.33
N ARG A 300 24.13 6.44 14.47
CA ARG A 300 25.13 7.36 15.02
C ARG A 300 25.58 6.93 16.42
N THR A 301 24.63 6.62 17.30
CA THR A 301 24.92 6.12 18.66
C THR A 301 25.71 4.80 18.62
N LEU A 302 25.29 3.84 17.78
CA LEU A 302 26.00 2.55 17.64
C LEU A 302 27.42 2.74 17.08
N THR A 303 27.63 3.65 16.14
CA THR A 303 28.97 3.99 15.64
C THR A 303 29.85 4.58 16.73
N GLN A 304 29.33 5.54 17.50
CA GLN A 304 30.06 6.14 18.63
C GLN A 304 30.42 5.12 19.72
N ALA A 305 29.58 4.10 19.90
CA ALA A 305 29.84 2.97 20.80
C ALA A 305 30.81 1.91 20.21
N GLY A 306 31.29 2.09 18.98
CA GLY A 306 32.17 1.12 18.30
C GLY A 306 31.46 -0.14 17.77
N LEU A 307 30.13 -0.13 17.71
CA LEU A 307 29.29 -1.29 17.35
C LEU A 307 28.82 -1.30 15.89
N PHE A 308 29.23 -0.31 15.07
CA PHE A 308 28.81 -0.23 13.67
C PHE A 308 29.03 -1.52 12.87
N PRO A 309 30.20 -2.19 12.92
CA PRO A 309 30.42 -3.47 12.24
C PRO A 309 29.40 -4.57 12.55
N GLU A 310 28.94 -4.63 13.80
CA GLU A 310 28.04 -5.69 14.27
C GLU A 310 26.60 -5.47 13.81
N PHE A 311 26.21 -4.20 13.57
CA PHE A 311 24.86 -3.80 13.20
C PHE A 311 24.73 -3.34 11.74
N ALA A 312 25.80 -3.40 10.94
CA ALA A 312 25.70 -3.17 9.50
C ALA A 312 24.65 -4.11 8.88
N ASN A 313 23.82 -3.62 7.95
CA ASN A 313 22.68 -4.40 7.45
C ASN A 313 23.09 -5.66 6.65
N SER A 314 24.31 -5.65 6.11
CA SER A 314 24.87 -6.76 5.35
C SER A 314 26.39 -6.67 5.25
N PHE A 315 27.02 -7.72 4.77
CA PHE A 315 28.45 -7.83 4.60
C PHE A 315 28.83 -8.09 3.15
N LEU A 316 29.93 -7.49 2.72
CA LEU A 316 30.75 -7.94 1.60
C LEU A 316 32.09 -8.40 2.18
N ILE A 317 32.40 -9.68 2.00
CA ILE A 317 33.51 -10.37 2.66
C ILE A 317 34.43 -10.94 1.59
N ILE A 318 35.73 -10.71 1.75
CA ILE A 318 36.76 -11.20 0.83
C ILE A 318 37.69 -12.19 1.55
N PRO A 319 37.29 -13.46 1.73
CA PRO A 319 38.16 -14.45 2.35
C PRO A 319 39.12 -15.10 1.35
N SER A 320 40.29 -15.51 1.85
CA SER A 320 41.35 -16.17 1.06
C SER A 320 42.04 -17.31 1.82
N PRO A 321 42.50 -18.37 1.13
CA PRO A 321 43.37 -19.40 1.71
C PRO A 321 44.75 -18.86 2.15
N CYS A 322 45.15 -17.67 1.70
CA CYS A 322 46.41 -17.04 2.06
C CYS A 322 46.38 -16.50 3.50
N LYS A 323 47.53 -16.47 4.18
CA LYS A 323 47.67 -15.84 5.50
C LYS A 323 47.66 -14.31 5.44
N SER A 324 48.03 -13.74 4.29
CA SER A 324 48.08 -12.31 4.02
C SER A 324 47.16 -11.96 2.84
N ARG A 325 46.78 -10.69 2.73
CA ARG A 325 45.96 -10.17 1.61
C ARG A 325 46.66 -10.48 0.26
N PRO A 326 46.03 -11.22 -0.67
CA PRO A 326 46.62 -11.58 -1.96
C PRO A 326 46.32 -10.56 -3.08
N TYR A 327 45.68 -9.42 -2.75
CA TYR A 327 45.30 -8.36 -3.69
C TYR A 327 45.61 -6.97 -3.11
N GLU A 328 45.62 -5.96 -3.97
CA GLU A 328 45.78 -4.56 -3.55
C GLU A 328 44.53 -4.08 -2.80
N LYS A 329 44.69 -3.63 -1.54
CA LYS A 329 43.57 -3.03 -0.79
C LYS A 329 43.09 -1.77 -1.53
N PRO A 330 41.77 -1.57 -1.68
CA PRO A 330 41.25 -0.28 -2.11
C PRO A 330 41.76 0.85 -1.21
N ASP A 331 42.02 2.01 -1.80
CA ASP A 331 42.65 3.16 -1.13
C ASP A 331 41.64 4.08 -0.41
N TRP A 332 40.36 3.70 -0.42
CA TRP A 332 39.24 4.43 0.16
C TRP A 332 38.73 3.79 1.45
N ILE A 333 38.19 4.63 2.34
CA ILE A 333 37.52 4.28 3.59
C ILE A 333 36.00 4.20 3.37
N VAL A 334 35.46 5.19 2.65
CA VAL A 334 34.05 5.22 2.23
C VAL A 334 34.02 5.45 0.73
N LYS A 335 33.24 4.65 0.00
CA LYS A 335 32.94 4.82 -1.42
C LYS A 335 31.44 4.93 -1.60
N LYS A 336 30.98 6.08 -2.10
CA LYS A 336 29.57 6.36 -2.42
C LYS A 336 29.42 6.52 -3.92
N ILE A 337 28.49 5.79 -4.52
CA ILE A 337 28.20 5.84 -5.95
C ILE A 337 26.87 6.57 -6.15
N VAL A 338 26.89 7.63 -6.95
CA VAL A 338 25.73 8.47 -7.27
C VAL A 338 25.33 8.20 -8.72
N ASN A 339 24.45 7.22 -8.92
CA ASN A 339 23.93 6.82 -10.24
C ASN A 339 22.40 6.73 -10.24
N HIS A 340 21.76 7.79 -9.74
CA HIS A 340 20.31 7.94 -9.70
C HIS A 340 19.68 7.71 -11.07
N LYS A 341 18.61 6.90 -11.13
CA LYS A 341 17.97 6.54 -12.40
C LYS A 341 17.31 7.74 -13.07
N GLU A 342 16.82 8.67 -12.26
CA GLU A 342 16.10 9.88 -12.66
C GLU A 342 17.04 10.93 -13.26
N TRP A 343 18.27 11.01 -12.73
CA TRP A 343 19.25 12.00 -13.12
C TRP A 343 19.87 11.68 -14.47
N ASN A 344 20.13 12.73 -15.23
CA ASN A 344 20.97 12.65 -16.41
C ASN A 344 22.34 12.01 -16.05
N GLU A 345 22.84 11.11 -16.90
CA GLU A 345 24.11 10.40 -16.71
C GLU A 345 25.32 11.33 -16.59
N ASN A 346 25.22 12.54 -17.14
CA ASN A 346 26.21 13.60 -16.97
C ASN A 346 26.45 13.97 -15.48
N PHE A 347 25.48 13.72 -14.61
CA PHE A 347 25.57 14.00 -13.18
C PHE A 347 26.00 12.78 -12.36
N HIS A 348 26.25 11.63 -12.99
CA HIS A 348 26.67 10.42 -12.29
C HIS A 348 28.15 10.51 -11.91
N HIS A 349 28.43 10.24 -10.63
CA HIS A 349 29.77 10.37 -10.06
C HIS A 349 29.95 9.42 -8.86
N GLU A 350 31.20 9.18 -8.50
CA GLU A 350 31.56 8.56 -7.23
C GLU A 350 32.17 9.58 -6.27
N ILE A 351 32.03 9.30 -4.97
CA ILE A 351 32.61 10.08 -3.88
C ILE A 351 33.43 9.13 -3.01
N LEU A 352 34.71 9.45 -2.78
CA LEU A 352 35.65 8.62 -2.04
C LEU A 352 36.22 9.41 -0.86
N LEU A 353 36.16 8.83 0.35
CA LEU A 353 36.95 9.29 1.48
C LEU A 353 38.27 8.52 1.50
N ARG A 354 39.41 9.22 1.41
CA ARG A 354 40.75 8.61 1.37
C ARG A 354 41.69 9.24 2.40
N ARG A 355 42.66 8.45 2.85
CA ARG A 355 43.79 8.92 3.65
C ARG A 355 44.93 9.37 2.72
N CYS A 356 45.33 10.63 2.81
CA CYS A 356 46.47 11.20 2.08
C CYS A 356 47.54 11.64 3.09
N GLY A 357 48.47 10.75 3.43
CA GLY A 357 49.38 10.94 4.56
C GLY A 357 48.60 11.02 5.87
N ASN A 358 48.84 12.07 6.67
CA ASN A 358 48.13 12.28 7.94
C ASN A 358 46.78 13.03 7.79
N LYS A 359 46.33 13.34 6.57
CA LYS A 359 45.11 14.11 6.32
C LYS A 359 44.07 13.28 5.58
N LEU A 360 42.80 13.44 5.95
CA LEU A 360 41.67 12.89 5.22
C LEU A 360 41.21 13.84 4.11
N ARG A 361 40.86 13.29 2.96
CA ARG A 361 40.35 14.05 1.81
C ARG A 361 39.19 13.34 1.15
N VAL A 362 38.25 14.13 0.64
CA VAL A 362 37.13 13.68 -0.17
C VAL A 362 37.46 13.91 -1.64
N PHE A 363 37.39 12.85 -2.43
CA PHE A 363 37.56 12.87 -3.88
C PHE A 363 36.20 12.66 -4.54
N ARG A 364 35.95 13.35 -5.66
CA ARG A 364 34.75 13.18 -6.47
C ARG A 364 35.15 12.98 -7.91
N ASN A 365 34.80 11.83 -8.48
CA ASN A 365 35.15 11.49 -9.85
C ASN A 365 33.87 11.27 -10.66
N PRO A 366 33.74 11.87 -11.85
CA PRO A 366 32.68 11.51 -12.79
C PRO A 366 32.72 10.00 -13.09
N LEU A 367 31.58 9.35 -13.27
CA LEU A 367 31.55 7.99 -13.79
C LEU A 367 31.89 8.02 -15.30
N SER A 368 32.50 6.95 -15.83
CA SER A 368 33.24 6.88 -17.12
C SER A 368 32.59 7.44 -18.40
N HIS A 369 31.34 7.89 -18.36
CA HIS A 369 30.62 8.54 -19.47
C HIS A 369 30.47 10.07 -19.33
N SER A 370 30.79 10.68 -18.18
CA SER A 370 30.66 12.13 -17.93
C SER A 370 32.03 12.85 -17.96
N THR A 371 32.41 13.42 -19.10
CA THR A 371 33.81 13.77 -19.39
C THR A 371 34.35 15.10 -18.84
N SER A 372 33.52 15.97 -18.23
CA SER A 372 34.00 17.33 -17.84
C SER A 372 33.92 17.65 -16.35
N GLY A 373 33.14 16.90 -15.55
CA GLY A 373 32.81 17.29 -14.17
C GLY A 373 32.13 18.67 -14.05
N TYR A 374 31.81 19.31 -15.18
CA TYR A 374 31.21 20.63 -15.28
C TYR A 374 30.18 20.63 -16.40
N TYR A 375 28.94 21.00 -16.08
CA TYR A 375 27.85 21.06 -17.03
C TYR A 375 27.06 22.34 -16.83
N LYS A 376 26.69 23.01 -17.92
CA LYS A 376 25.85 24.20 -17.91
C LYS A 376 24.59 23.95 -18.73
N LEU A 377 23.44 24.01 -18.08
CA LEU A 377 22.11 23.80 -18.66
C LEU A 377 21.30 25.08 -18.50
N SER A 378 21.19 25.90 -19.55
CA SER A 378 20.44 27.17 -19.59
C SER A 378 20.68 28.11 -18.37
N GLU A 379 19.98 27.87 -17.26
CA GLU A 379 20.03 28.61 -15.99
C GLU A 379 20.72 27.88 -14.83
N LEU A 380 21.20 26.65 -15.00
CA LEU A 380 21.78 25.80 -13.96
C LEU A 380 23.21 25.39 -14.33
N GLU A 381 24.11 25.48 -13.36
CA GLU A 381 25.47 24.95 -13.46
C GLU A 381 25.68 23.81 -12.46
N TYR A 382 26.27 22.72 -12.95
CA TYR A 382 26.78 21.61 -12.17
C TYR A 382 28.30 21.65 -12.15
N ARG A 383 28.90 21.59 -10.96
CA ARG A 383 30.33 21.77 -10.71
C ARG A 383 30.83 20.70 -9.75
N LEU A 384 31.40 19.63 -10.28
CA LEU A 384 32.00 18.58 -9.50
C LEU A 384 33.42 18.96 -9.09
N LYS A 385 33.60 19.40 -7.84
CA LYS A 385 34.93 19.66 -7.30
C LYS A 385 35.66 18.35 -7.04
N GLU A 386 36.72 18.10 -7.81
CA GLU A 386 37.48 16.84 -7.79
C GLU A 386 38.05 16.48 -6.41
N LYS A 387 38.49 17.47 -5.63
CA LYS A 387 39.20 17.24 -4.36
C LYS A 387 38.88 18.28 -3.29
N GLN A 388 38.57 17.83 -2.09
CA GLN A 388 38.28 18.67 -0.93
C GLN A 388 38.90 18.08 0.35
N ALA A 389 39.24 18.93 1.33
CA ALA A 389 39.58 18.46 2.67
C ALA A 389 38.33 17.82 3.32
N PHE A 390 38.52 16.73 4.06
CA PHE A 390 37.45 16.19 4.90
C PHE A 390 37.18 17.14 6.06
N VAL A 391 35.90 17.39 6.34
CA VAL A 391 35.47 18.20 7.48
C VAL A 391 34.84 17.26 8.49
N ALA A 392 35.40 17.21 9.69
CA ALA A 392 34.89 16.41 10.78
C ALA A 392 33.71 17.12 11.45
N GLY A 393 32.63 16.38 11.71
CA GLY A 393 31.40 16.88 12.33
C GLY A 393 30.15 16.14 11.85
N ASP A 394 29.05 16.33 12.55
CA ASP A 394 27.75 15.74 12.16
C ASP A 394 27.13 16.54 11.01
N LEU A 395 26.39 15.87 10.12
CA LEU A 395 25.53 16.61 9.19
C LEU A 395 24.48 17.39 9.97
N PHE A 396 24.21 18.62 9.55
CA PHE A 396 23.28 19.50 10.24
C PHE A 396 21.85 18.94 10.31
N ILE A 397 21.47 18.06 9.37
CA ILE A 397 20.21 17.31 9.42
C ILE A 397 20.02 16.50 10.71
N PHE A 398 21.09 16.08 11.40
CA PHE A 398 20.96 15.37 12.68
C PHE A 398 20.25 16.22 13.74
N ARG A 399 20.36 17.55 13.69
CA ARG A 399 19.57 18.46 14.53
C ARG A 399 18.09 18.42 14.21
N ALA A 400 17.74 18.30 12.93
CA ALA A 400 16.36 18.13 12.51
C ALA A 400 15.80 16.76 12.94
N TYR A 401 16.61 15.70 12.86
CA TYR A 401 16.24 14.37 13.38
C TYR A 401 16.03 14.38 14.90
N GLU A 402 16.91 15.04 15.65
CA GLU A 402 16.74 15.25 17.10
C GLU A 402 15.46 16.03 17.41
N ALA A 403 15.15 17.08 16.64
CA ALA A 403 13.92 17.84 16.78
C ALA A 403 12.67 16.97 16.50
N ILE A 404 12.69 16.13 15.46
CA ILE A 404 11.61 15.18 15.13
C ILE A 404 11.30 14.24 16.29
N CYS A 405 12.32 13.76 17.01
CA CYS A 405 12.14 12.85 18.15
C CYS A 405 11.84 13.57 19.48
N SER A 406 11.71 14.89 19.49
CA SER A 406 11.48 15.67 20.71
C SER A 406 10.00 15.94 20.98
N ASN A 407 9.63 16.14 22.25
CA ASN A 407 8.25 16.49 22.64
C ASN A 407 7.78 17.84 22.06
N ASN A 408 8.71 18.77 21.77
CA ASN A 408 8.44 20.09 21.21
C ASN A 408 8.91 20.18 19.74
N PHE A 409 8.53 19.19 18.94
CA PHE A 409 8.95 19.04 17.54
C PHE A 409 8.93 20.35 16.73
N THR A 410 7.79 21.04 16.70
CA THR A 410 7.61 22.25 15.87
C THR A 410 8.57 23.36 16.28
N GLU A 411 8.68 23.65 17.57
CA GLU A 411 9.54 24.70 18.10
C GLU A 411 11.02 24.39 17.86
N ASN A 412 11.44 23.17 18.17
CA ASN A 412 12.81 22.72 17.97
C ASN A 412 13.19 22.72 16.48
N LEU A 413 12.28 22.32 15.60
CA LEU A 413 12.54 22.35 14.16
C LEU A 413 12.61 23.79 13.64
N ILE A 414 11.75 24.70 14.13
CA ILE A 414 11.86 26.14 13.80
C ILE A 414 13.22 26.68 14.26
N ALA A 415 13.70 26.33 15.45
CA ALA A 415 15.01 26.77 15.93
C ALA A 415 16.16 26.27 15.03
N VAL A 416 16.09 25.01 14.55
CA VAL A 416 17.05 24.48 13.57
C VAL A 416 17.00 25.27 12.25
N LEU A 417 15.80 25.58 11.76
CA LEU A 417 15.64 26.37 10.54
C LEU A 417 16.07 27.83 10.70
N MET A 418 15.90 28.43 11.88
CA MET A 418 16.42 29.78 12.18
C MET A 418 17.93 29.81 12.05
N ARG A 419 18.63 28.82 12.63
CA ARG A 419 20.09 28.69 12.48
C ARG A 419 20.52 28.52 11.03
N LEU A 420 19.77 27.74 10.24
CA LEU A 420 20.02 27.60 8.80
C LEU A 420 19.78 28.93 8.05
N LYS A 421 18.69 29.62 8.37
CA LYS A 421 18.34 30.93 7.80
C LYS A 421 19.46 31.95 8.06
N ASP A 422 19.92 32.06 9.29
CA ASP A 422 20.97 33.01 9.68
C ASP A 422 22.29 32.72 8.96
N TYR A 423 22.66 31.44 8.84
CA TYR A 423 23.82 31.02 8.07
C TYR A 423 23.68 31.35 6.57
N LEU A 424 22.50 31.10 5.98
CA LEU A 424 22.23 31.43 4.58
C LEU A 424 22.32 32.94 4.32
N LEU A 425 21.81 33.76 5.24
CA LEU A 425 21.89 35.22 5.15
C LEU A 425 23.34 35.69 5.24
N TYR A 426 24.09 35.20 6.22
CA TYR A 426 25.50 35.57 6.42
C TYR A 426 26.38 35.22 5.20
N GLU A 427 26.23 34.00 4.66
CA GLU A 427 27.10 33.52 3.58
C GLU A 427 26.68 33.97 2.17
N PHE A 428 25.37 34.07 1.91
CA PHE A 428 24.85 34.16 0.54
C PHE A 428 23.96 35.36 0.25
N HIS A 429 23.52 36.15 1.23
CA HIS A 429 22.65 37.30 0.96
C HIS A 429 23.34 38.30 0.01
N ILE A 430 22.57 38.82 -0.95
CA ILE A 430 23.08 39.78 -1.94
C ILE A 430 22.64 41.22 -1.67
N GLY A 431 22.08 41.51 -0.48
CA GLY A 431 21.57 42.84 -0.14
C GLY A 431 20.28 43.22 -0.89
N LYS A 432 19.55 42.25 -1.45
CA LYS A 432 18.28 42.45 -2.16
C LYS A 432 17.19 41.53 -1.61
N GLU A 433 15.96 41.90 -1.86
CA GLU A 433 14.75 41.12 -1.60
C GLU A 433 13.97 40.95 -2.91
N ASP A 434 13.08 39.95 -2.96
CA ASP A 434 12.11 39.83 -4.03
C ASP A 434 10.91 40.75 -3.83
N GLU A 435 9.96 40.72 -4.77
CA GLU A 435 8.76 41.56 -4.77
C GLU A 435 7.84 41.38 -3.55
N GLU A 436 8.00 40.29 -2.80
CA GLU A 436 7.23 39.98 -1.58
C GLU A 436 8.05 40.16 -0.30
N GLY A 437 9.26 40.74 -0.39
CA GLY A 437 10.13 41.04 0.76
C GLY A 437 10.98 39.86 1.25
N TYR A 438 11.14 38.78 0.47
CA TYR A 438 12.00 37.66 0.86
C TYR A 438 13.46 37.90 0.44
N PRO A 439 14.45 37.78 1.35
CA PRO A 439 15.85 37.94 1.02
C PRO A 439 16.31 37.05 -0.13
N LEU A 440 17.04 37.64 -1.07
CA LEU A 440 17.64 36.94 -2.21
C LEU A 440 19.07 36.50 -1.87
N LEU A 441 19.37 35.26 -2.22
CA LEU A 441 20.67 34.63 -2.03
C LEU A 441 21.41 34.48 -3.36
N LYS A 442 22.74 34.41 -3.32
CA LYS A 442 23.56 33.92 -4.44
C LYS A 442 23.06 32.54 -4.85
N GLY A 443 23.00 32.25 -6.13
CA GLY A 443 22.43 30.98 -6.61
C GLY A 443 23.23 29.72 -6.25
N ASP A 444 24.46 29.85 -5.73
CA ASP A 444 25.21 28.77 -5.07
C ASP A 444 24.53 28.25 -3.79
N ALA A 445 23.61 29.02 -3.20
CA ALA A 445 22.85 28.65 -2.01
C ALA A 445 21.80 27.55 -2.28
N ILE A 446 21.46 27.25 -3.53
CA ILE A 446 20.40 26.27 -3.87
C ILE A 446 20.68 24.86 -3.31
N ASP A 447 21.96 24.54 -3.16
CA ASP A 447 22.44 23.25 -2.65
C ASP A 447 22.74 23.29 -1.14
N CYS A 448 22.65 24.46 -0.51
CA CYS A 448 22.95 24.69 0.91
C CYS A 448 21.76 24.27 1.80
N THR A 449 21.43 22.99 1.76
CA THR A 449 20.35 22.35 2.52
C THR A 449 20.88 21.59 3.74
N LEU A 450 19.98 21.06 4.59
CA LEU A 450 20.33 20.29 5.79
C LEU A 450 21.32 19.13 5.55
N TRP A 451 21.36 18.54 4.35
CA TRP A 451 22.26 17.43 4.00
C TRP A 451 23.68 17.85 3.61
N ASN A 452 23.89 19.11 3.25
CA ASN A 452 25.16 19.61 2.71
C ASN A 452 25.88 20.58 3.66
N ILE A 453 25.49 20.59 4.94
CA ILE A 453 26.12 21.37 5.99
C ILE A 453 26.64 20.42 7.05
N ILE A 454 27.88 20.61 7.47
CA ILE A 454 28.48 19.94 8.63
C ILE A 454 28.49 20.94 9.79
N GLU A 455 28.08 20.49 10.97
CA GLU A 455 28.24 21.22 12.22
C GLU A 455 29.41 20.64 13.03
N ASN A 456 30.33 21.51 13.44
CA ASN A 456 31.43 21.17 14.32
C ASN A 456 31.66 22.28 15.38
N GLN A 457 32.76 22.20 16.13
CA GLN A 457 33.08 23.16 17.19
C GLN A 457 33.33 24.59 16.69
N GLU A 458 33.70 24.76 15.41
CA GLU A 458 33.97 26.06 14.77
C GLU A 458 32.70 26.68 14.15
N GLY A 459 31.62 25.91 14.00
CA GLY A 459 30.34 26.38 13.48
C GLY A 459 29.78 25.50 12.35
N LEU A 460 29.04 26.14 11.44
CA LEU A 460 28.42 25.50 10.28
C LEU A 460 29.35 25.61 9.05
N PHE A 461 29.53 24.50 8.34
CA PHE A 461 30.37 24.42 7.15
C PHE A 461 29.62 23.82 5.96
N PHE A 462 29.40 24.64 4.92
CA PHE A 462 28.78 24.19 3.67
C PHE A 462 29.78 23.45 2.76
N PHE A 463 29.45 22.21 2.42
CA PHE A 463 30.24 21.34 1.55
C PHE A 463 29.40 20.83 0.36
N ASP A 464 30.01 20.04 -0.53
CA ASP A 464 29.32 19.42 -1.68
C ASP A 464 28.60 20.43 -2.60
N LYS A 465 29.25 21.58 -2.87
CA LYS A 465 28.72 22.69 -3.67
C LYS A 465 28.62 22.35 -5.17
N LYS A 466 27.73 21.43 -5.53
CA LYS A 466 27.62 20.89 -6.90
C LYS A 466 26.71 21.74 -7.76
N TRP A 467 25.62 22.25 -7.20
CA TRP A 467 24.62 22.99 -7.96
C TRP A 467 24.74 24.49 -7.73
N ARG A 468 24.71 25.25 -8.83
CA ARG A 468 24.58 26.71 -8.82
C ARG A 468 23.48 27.13 -9.77
N TRP A 469 22.47 27.81 -9.25
CA TRP A 469 21.53 28.52 -10.10
C TRP A 469 22.18 29.83 -10.59
N LEU A 470 22.03 30.17 -11.87
CA LEU A 470 22.59 31.39 -12.44
C LEU A 470 21.84 32.67 -12.02
N LYS A 471 20.62 32.54 -11.47
CA LYS A 471 19.84 33.65 -10.94
C LYS A 471 19.84 33.66 -9.41
N PRO A 472 19.57 34.81 -8.77
CA PRO A 472 19.34 34.86 -7.33
C PRO A 472 18.22 33.92 -6.89
N VAL A 473 18.37 33.32 -5.72
CA VAL A 473 17.44 32.34 -5.18
C VAL A 473 16.80 32.89 -3.91
N PRO A 474 15.46 32.92 -3.79
CA PRO A 474 14.82 33.32 -2.54
C PRO A 474 15.19 32.40 -1.38
N ILE A 475 15.49 32.96 -0.21
CA ILE A 475 15.91 32.19 0.97
C ILE A 475 14.87 31.15 1.41
N ASP A 476 13.59 31.51 1.34
CA ASP A 476 12.49 30.63 1.71
C ASP A 476 12.39 29.40 0.80
N PHE A 477 12.86 29.50 -0.45
CA PHE A 477 12.92 28.36 -1.35
C PHE A 477 13.99 27.34 -0.93
N VAL A 478 15.15 27.77 -0.44
CA VAL A 478 16.20 26.87 0.08
C VAL A 478 15.74 26.18 1.39
N LEU A 479 15.07 26.93 2.26
CA LEU A 479 14.49 26.39 3.49
C LEU A 479 13.32 25.44 3.20
N PHE A 480 12.47 25.80 2.22
CA PHE A 480 11.42 24.93 1.69
C PHE A 480 11.99 23.61 1.19
N ARG A 481 13.04 23.63 0.35
CA ARG A 481 13.70 22.41 -0.14
C ARG A 481 14.17 21.53 1.00
N SER A 482 14.80 22.13 2.01
CA SER A 482 15.24 21.41 3.20
C SER A 482 14.09 20.71 3.93
N LEU A 483 12.96 21.40 4.12
CA LEU A 483 11.78 20.84 4.77
C LEU A 483 11.04 19.80 3.90
N PHE A 484 10.90 20.06 2.61
CA PHE A 484 10.19 19.20 1.66
C PHE A 484 10.83 17.81 1.62
N TYR A 485 12.16 17.74 1.50
CA TYR A 485 12.88 16.46 1.51
C TYR A 485 12.96 15.82 2.90
N LEU A 486 12.91 16.62 3.98
CA LEU A 486 12.97 16.11 5.34
C LEU A 486 11.64 15.43 5.68
N LEU A 487 10.53 16.16 5.53
CA LEU A 487 9.21 15.70 5.94
C LEU A 487 8.67 14.59 5.05
N SER A 488 9.00 14.58 3.74
CA SER A 488 8.64 13.45 2.86
C SER A 488 9.26 12.10 3.28
N LYS A 489 10.34 12.13 4.07
CA LYS A 489 11.02 10.93 4.60
C LYS A 489 10.83 10.74 6.10
N ALA A 490 10.49 11.79 6.83
CA ALA A 490 10.32 11.79 8.27
C ALA A 490 8.91 11.39 8.72
N THR A 491 7.92 11.37 7.81
CA THR A 491 6.53 10.93 8.11
C THR A 491 6.47 9.70 9.02
N PRO A 492 7.26 8.64 8.80
CA PRO A 492 7.13 7.44 9.63
C PRO A 492 7.65 7.59 11.07
N TYR A 493 8.37 8.67 11.39
CA TYR A 493 8.89 8.98 12.72
C TYR A 493 8.05 10.02 13.47
N LEU A 494 7.07 10.64 12.80
CA LEU A 494 6.23 11.69 13.36
C LEU A 494 5.01 11.07 14.05
N ASN A 495 5.20 10.56 15.27
CA ASN A 495 4.10 10.12 16.12
C ASN A 495 3.11 11.29 16.31
N ASN A 496 1.82 11.07 16.03
CA ASN A 496 0.70 12.02 16.19
C ASN A 496 0.48 13.09 15.10
N ILE A 497 1.16 13.05 13.95
CA ILE A 497 0.90 13.97 12.81
C ILE A 497 0.08 13.29 11.70
N GLU A 498 -0.45 12.09 11.91
CA GLU A 498 -1.27 11.33 10.94
C GLU A 498 -2.55 12.06 10.46
N GLN A 499 -2.82 13.28 10.94
CA GLN A 499 -3.94 14.13 10.54
C GLN A 499 -3.57 15.45 9.84
N ARG A 500 -2.28 15.80 9.66
CA ARG A 500 -1.90 17.06 8.97
C ARG A 500 -1.24 16.81 7.63
N ASP A 501 -1.66 17.56 6.62
CA ASP A 501 -1.02 17.59 5.31
C ASP A 501 0.44 18.08 5.44
N VAL A 502 1.39 17.38 4.78
CA VAL A 502 2.82 17.73 4.83
C VAL A 502 3.06 19.18 4.36
N ASN A 503 2.31 19.65 3.36
CA ASN A 503 2.40 21.02 2.86
C ASN A 503 1.90 22.02 3.90
N GLU A 504 0.81 21.71 4.61
CA GLU A 504 0.34 22.55 5.72
C GLU A 504 1.38 22.66 6.83
N LEU A 505 2.06 21.56 7.16
CA LEU A 505 3.14 21.57 8.14
C LEU A 505 4.33 22.42 7.66
N ILE A 506 4.73 22.30 6.39
CA ILE A 506 5.78 23.15 5.81
C ILE A 506 5.39 24.63 5.87
N ILE A 507 4.15 24.97 5.51
CA ILE A 507 3.64 26.34 5.59
C ILE A 507 3.69 26.85 7.02
N LEU A 508 3.28 26.04 8.00
CA LEU A 508 3.31 26.40 9.42
C LEU A 508 4.74 26.66 9.91
N LEU A 509 5.69 25.78 9.56
CA LEU A 509 7.10 25.92 9.96
C LEU A 509 7.76 27.15 9.32
N LEU A 510 7.53 27.37 8.02
CA LEU A 510 8.08 28.54 7.33
C LEU A 510 7.40 29.84 7.77
N ARG A 511 6.13 29.81 8.17
CA ARG A 511 5.45 30.96 8.78
C ARG A 511 6.08 31.37 10.11
N GLY A 512 6.63 30.42 10.86
CA GLY A 512 7.43 30.69 12.06
C GLY A 512 8.70 31.51 11.77
N LEU A 513 9.22 31.47 10.54
CA LEU A 513 10.42 32.20 10.12
C LEU A 513 10.09 33.49 9.34
N PHE A 514 8.97 33.47 8.61
CA PHE A 514 8.47 34.54 7.76
C PHE A 514 6.94 34.67 7.99
N PRO A 515 6.48 35.62 8.81
CA PRO A 515 5.07 35.71 9.22
C PRO A 515 4.06 35.77 8.07
N HIS A 516 4.47 36.29 6.92
CA HIS A 516 3.63 36.41 5.71
C HIS A 516 3.66 35.16 4.80
N TYR A 517 4.37 34.09 5.17
CA TYR A 517 4.43 32.88 4.36
C TYR A 517 3.07 32.17 4.30
N GLY A 518 2.59 31.98 3.08
CA GLY A 518 1.24 31.49 2.79
C GLY A 518 1.21 30.45 1.67
N VAL A 519 -0.01 30.01 1.34
CA VAL A 519 -0.27 28.95 0.36
C VAL A 519 0.26 29.32 -1.03
N GLU A 520 0.08 30.56 -1.47
CA GLU A 520 0.53 31.02 -2.79
C GLU A 520 2.06 30.99 -2.91
N ARG A 521 2.75 31.48 -1.87
CA ARG A 521 4.21 31.44 -1.80
C ARG A 521 4.74 30.01 -1.78
N HIS A 522 4.09 29.13 -1.02
CA HIS A 522 4.40 27.72 -1.00
C HIS A 522 4.22 27.05 -2.37
N ALA A 523 3.13 27.34 -3.08
CA ALA A 523 2.91 26.85 -4.44
C ALA A 523 3.99 27.34 -5.43
N ARG A 524 4.50 28.56 -5.25
CA ARG A 524 5.65 29.07 -6.03
C ARG A 524 6.92 28.27 -5.77
N ASN A 525 7.19 27.93 -4.52
CA ASN A 525 8.34 27.10 -4.15
C ASN A 525 8.22 25.66 -4.69
N LEU A 526 7.03 25.07 -4.70
CA LEU A 526 6.77 23.80 -5.37
C LEU A 526 7.08 23.87 -6.87
N ARG A 527 6.62 24.92 -7.57
CA ARG A 527 6.94 25.12 -9.01
C ARG A 527 8.43 25.29 -9.26
N ASN A 528 9.12 26.05 -8.40
CA ASN A 528 10.56 26.22 -8.50
C ASN A 528 11.30 24.90 -8.32
N GLU A 529 10.84 24.03 -7.42
CA GLU A 529 11.42 22.70 -7.23
C GLU A 529 11.14 21.79 -8.43
N GLN A 530 9.91 21.76 -8.93
CA GLN A 530 9.56 21.01 -10.15
C GLN A 530 10.42 21.44 -11.34
N TYR A 531 10.64 22.74 -11.50
CA TYR A 531 11.52 23.28 -12.54
C TYR A 531 12.98 22.90 -12.31
N PHE A 532 13.49 22.98 -11.07
CA PHE A 532 14.84 22.49 -10.78
C PHE A 532 15.00 21.00 -11.11
N GLN A 533 14.01 20.17 -10.75
CA GLN A 533 14.02 18.74 -11.06
C GLN A 533 13.97 18.47 -12.57
N SER A 534 13.23 19.26 -13.34
CA SER A 534 13.16 19.11 -14.79
C SER A 534 14.50 19.37 -15.48
N LEU A 535 15.36 20.21 -14.90
CA LEU A 535 16.70 20.51 -15.43
C LEU A 535 17.71 19.39 -15.14
N ILE A 536 17.60 18.67 -14.02
CA ILE A 536 18.58 17.65 -13.63
C ILE A 536 18.23 16.25 -14.16
N ASN A 537 16.97 16.05 -14.53
CA ASN A 537 16.45 14.80 -15.03
C ASN A 537 16.75 14.64 -16.54
N SER A 538 16.94 13.39 -17.02
CA SER A 538 17.22 13.13 -18.44
C SER A 538 16.06 13.59 -19.36
N GLU A 539 16.29 13.89 -20.66
CA GLU A 539 15.27 14.40 -21.62
C GLU A 539 14.06 13.46 -21.89
N ARG A 540 13.96 12.34 -21.17
CA ARG A 540 12.77 11.48 -21.10
C ARG A 540 12.32 11.14 -19.68
N ALA A 541 13.00 11.68 -18.67
CA ALA A 541 12.51 11.71 -17.31
C ALA A 541 11.57 12.91 -17.22
N ILE A 542 10.30 12.59 -17.41
CA ILE A 542 9.15 13.46 -17.17
C ILE A 542 9.45 14.23 -15.87
N PRO A 543 9.36 15.58 -15.87
CA PRO A 543 9.60 16.39 -14.68
C PRO A 543 8.83 15.78 -13.54
N PHE A 544 9.41 15.69 -12.33
CA PHE A 544 8.80 15.12 -11.11
C PHE A 544 7.28 15.36 -11.08
N THR A 545 6.57 14.44 -11.70
CA THR A 545 5.13 14.32 -11.85
C THR A 545 5.01 12.82 -11.93
N PHE A 546 4.21 12.27 -11.02
CA PHE A 546 3.84 10.88 -11.07
C PHE A 546 3.08 10.62 -12.37
N SER A 547 3.75 10.49 -13.52
CA SER A 547 3.08 10.14 -14.76
C SER A 547 2.97 8.62 -14.87
N ARG A 548 2.17 8.04 -13.96
CA ARG A 548 1.15 7.12 -14.47
C ARG A 548 0.20 7.97 -15.32
N ALA A 549 -0.52 7.38 -16.27
CA ALA A 549 -1.68 8.08 -16.83
C ALA A 549 -2.51 8.64 -15.64
N PRO A 550 -2.99 9.90 -15.70
CA PRO A 550 -3.75 10.47 -14.58
C PRO A 550 -4.89 9.52 -14.26
N LYS A 551 -5.16 9.26 -12.98
CA LYS A 551 -6.20 8.29 -12.62
C LYS A 551 -7.58 8.77 -13.13
N CYS A 552 -7.81 10.08 -13.09
CA CYS A 552 -9.03 10.73 -13.56
C CYS A 552 -8.76 11.77 -14.66
N SER A 553 -9.71 11.94 -15.58
CA SER A 553 -9.80 13.13 -16.42
C SER A 553 -11.02 13.94 -16.00
N ILE A 554 -10.79 15.13 -15.43
CA ILE A 554 -11.87 16.05 -15.07
C ILE A 554 -12.27 16.82 -16.34
N ILE A 555 -13.55 16.72 -16.72
CA ILE A 555 -14.11 17.38 -17.89
C ILE A 555 -15.01 18.51 -17.41
N LEU A 556 -14.62 19.74 -17.73
CA LEU A 556 -15.27 20.98 -17.28
C LEU A 556 -15.83 21.73 -18.50
N PRO A 557 -17.12 21.55 -18.86
CA PRO A 557 -17.77 22.40 -19.84
C PRO A 557 -17.98 23.80 -19.26
N VAL A 558 -17.65 24.84 -20.03
CA VAL A 558 -17.71 26.24 -19.58
C VAL A 558 -18.44 27.08 -20.62
N PHE A 559 -19.47 27.82 -20.19
CA PHE A 559 -20.12 28.86 -20.99
C PHE A 559 -20.38 30.10 -20.14
N ASN A 560 -19.63 31.17 -20.38
CA ASN A 560 -19.64 32.41 -19.63
C ASN A 560 -19.42 32.18 -18.11
N ARG A 561 -19.86 33.15 -17.30
CA ARG A 561 -19.78 33.16 -15.83
C ARG A 561 -18.35 33.07 -15.32
N LEU A 562 -17.47 33.90 -15.88
CA LEU A 562 -16.04 33.97 -15.54
C LEU A 562 -15.74 33.89 -14.03
N ASN A 563 -16.50 34.60 -13.19
CA ASN A 563 -16.27 34.62 -11.75
C ASN A 563 -16.50 33.28 -11.06
N TYR A 564 -17.45 32.47 -11.54
CA TYR A 564 -17.67 31.11 -11.02
C TYR A 564 -16.58 30.17 -11.52
N THR A 565 -16.24 30.25 -12.81
CA THR A 565 -15.13 29.47 -13.40
C THR A 565 -13.82 29.71 -12.65
N LYS A 566 -13.50 30.96 -12.30
CA LYS A 566 -12.33 31.32 -11.47
C LYS A 566 -12.37 30.62 -10.11
N GLN A 567 -13.47 30.77 -9.36
CA GLN A 567 -13.61 30.17 -8.04
C GLN A 567 -13.54 28.64 -8.05
N CYS A 568 -14.19 28.00 -9.03
CA CYS A 568 -14.16 26.56 -9.23
C CYS A 568 -12.73 26.08 -9.48
N LEU A 569 -12.03 26.69 -10.44
CA LEU A 569 -10.66 26.31 -10.81
C LEU A 569 -9.65 26.60 -9.68
N ASP A 570 -9.78 27.73 -8.99
CA ASP A 570 -8.92 28.10 -7.87
C ASP A 570 -9.04 27.08 -6.74
N ILE A 571 -10.27 26.69 -6.37
CA ILE A 571 -10.50 25.68 -5.32
C ILE A 571 -10.05 24.30 -5.79
N LEU A 572 -10.40 23.89 -7.01
CA LEU A 572 -10.04 22.59 -7.58
C LEU A 572 -8.52 22.38 -7.52
N TYR A 573 -7.73 23.36 -7.99
CA TYR A 573 -6.27 23.28 -7.99
C TYR A 573 -5.64 23.46 -6.60
N LYS A 574 -6.33 24.13 -5.68
CA LYS A 574 -5.86 24.30 -4.30
C LYS A 574 -5.97 23.02 -3.46
N ILE A 575 -7.00 22.21 -3.68
CA ILE A 575 -7.34 21.09 -2.77
C ILE A 575 -7.21 19.70 -3.38
N THR A 576 -7.06 19.61 -4.70
CA THR A 576 -7.01 18.32 -5.42
C THR A 576 -5.55 18.02 -5.77
N PRO A 577 -4.98 16.85 -5.39
CA PRO A 577 -3.62 16.48 -5.77
C PRO A 577 -3.45 16.42 -7.30
N HIS A 578 -2.47 17.14 -7.84
CA HIS A 578 -2.32 17.35 -9.30
C HIS A 578 -1.92 16.08 -10.05
N GLU A 579 -1.35 15.09 -9.35
CA GLU A 579 -0.99 13.79 -9.89
C GLU A 579 -2.19 12.87 -10.17
N LEU A 580 -3.34 13.13 -9.53
CA LEU A 580 -4.52 12.29 -9.68
C LEU A 580 -5.33 12.60 -10.95
N PHE A 581 -5.17 13.81 -11.50
CA PHE A 581 -6.02 14.27 -12.58
C PHE A 581 -5.31 15.07 -13.67
N GLU A 582 -5.85 14.99 -14.87
CA GLU A 582 -5.77 16.08 -15.85
C GLU A 582 -7.10 16.83 -15.89
N LEU A 583 -7.06 18.12 -16.21
CA LEU A 583 -8.24 18.95 -16.42
C LEU A 583 -8.42 19.19 -17.92
N ILE A 584 -9.62 18.97 -18.42
CA ILE A 584 -10.02 19.23 -19.80
C ILE A 584 -11.18 20.21 -19.78
N VAL A 585 -10.89 21.46 -20.12
CA VAL A 585 -11.88 22.54 -20.16
C VAL A 585 -12.39 22.70 -21.58
N ILE A 586 -13.70 22.56 -21.78
CA ILE A 586 -14.36 22.82 -23.06
C ILE A 586 -15.08 24.15 -22.94
N ASN A 587 -14.46 25.22 -23.43
CA ASN A 587 -15.04 26.55 -23.47
C ASN A 587 -15.98 26.69 -24.67
N ASN A 588 -17.28 26.62 -24.39
CA ASN A 588 -18.39 26.61 -25.33
C ASN A 588 -18.71 28.00 -25.91
N ALA A 589 -17.75 28.66 -26.54
CA ALA A 589 -17.90 30.00 -27.13
C ALA A 589 -18.29 31.11 -26.13
N SER A 590 -17.63 31.16 -24.96
CA SER A 590 -17.85 32.24 -23.98
C SER A 590 -17.45 33.62 -24.51
N THR A 591 -18.18 34.67 -24.09
CA THR A 591 -18.01 36.07 -24.53
C THR A 591 -17.72 37.06 -23.39
N ASP A 592 -17.51 36.58 -22.16
CA ASP A 592 -17.40 37.41 -20.94
C ASP A 592 -15.97 37.51 -20.36
N GLY A 593 -14.95 37.37 -21.20
CA GLY A 593 -13.54 37.37 -20.78
C GLY A 593 -13.02 36.00 -20.31
N THR A 594 -13.88 34.97 -20.33
CA THR A 594 -13.50 33.59 -19.95
C THR A 594 -12.44 32.99 -20.87
N LYS A 595 -12.44 33.33 -22.17
CA LYS A 595 -11.45 32.82 -23.12
C LYS A 595 -10.03 33.27 -22.76
N GLU A 596 -9.85 34.57 -22.51
CA GLU A 596 -8.56 35.18 -22.15
C GLU A 596 -8.06 34.63 -20.81
N PHE A 597 -8.96 34.46 -19.84
CA PHE A 597 -8.62 33.86 -18.56
C PHE A 597 -8.17 32.40 -18.70
N LEU A 598 -8.93 31.57 -19.42
CA LEU A 598 -8.59 30.15 -19.60
C LEU A 598 -7.29 29.94 -20.38
N ASN A 599 -6.99 30.79 -21.36
CA ASN A 599 -5.70 30.77 -22.08
C ASN A 599 -4.52 31.05 -21.14
N LYS A 600 -4.66 31.99 -20.21
CA LYS A 600 -3.64 32.22 -19.19
C LYS A 600 -3.57 31.04 -18.23
N PHE A 601 -4.72 30.53 -17.80
CA PHE A 601 -4.82 29.43 -16.85
C PHE A 601 -4.13 28.16 -17.35
N SER A 602 -4.32 27.78 -18.62
CA SER A 602 -3.68 26.60 -19.21
C SER A 602 -2.16 26.74 -19.37
N GLN A 603 -1.65 27.97 -19.49
CA GLN A 603 -0.21 28.23 -19.46
C GLN A 603 0.36 28.08 -18.04
N LEU A 604 -0.44 28.34 -17.00
CA LEU A 604 -0.04 28.19 -15.60
C LEU A 604 -0.01 26.73 -15.15
N TYR A 605 -0.90 25.87 -15.68
CA TYR A 605 -1.07 24.49 -15.21
C TYR A 605 -0.91 23.49 -16.35
N SER A 606 0.22 22.78 -16.37
CA SER A 606 0.61 21.84 -17.44
C SER A 606 -0.30 20.60 -17.55
N ASN A 607 -1.08 20.28 -16.52
CA ASN A 607 -2.09 19.23 -16.56
C ASN A 607 -3.49 19.74 -17.01
N THR A 608 -3.60 20.99 -17.48
CA THR A 608 -4.83 21.55 -18.07
C THR A 608 -4.76 21.58 -19.60
N LYS A 609 -5.80 21.09 -20.26
CA LYS A 609 -6.08 21.29 -21.69
C LYS A 609 -7.32 22.16 -21.83
N VAL A 610 -7.26 23.18 -22.67
CA VAL A 610 -8.42 24.05 -22.97
C VAL A 610 -8.74 23.93 -24.45
N ILE A 611 -10.00 23.65 -24.77
CA ILE A 611 -10.54 23.66 -26.13
C ILE A 611 -11.57 24.78 -26.20
N HIS A 612 -11.43 25.66 -27.21
CA HIS A 612 -12.40 26.69 -27.52
C HIS A 612 -13.24 26.27 -28.72
N THR A 613 -14.55 26.28 -28.58
CA THR A 613 -15.48 26.04 -29.68
C THR A 613 -15.90 27.35 -30.33
N GLU A 614 -16.28 27.30 -31.61
CA GLU A 614 -16.75 28.48 -32.35
C GLU A 614 -18.18 28.87 -31.95
N GLU A 615 -19.01 27.89 -31.64
CA GLU A 615 -20.39 28.06 -31.18
C GLU A 615 -20.66 27.28 -29.88
N ASN A 616 -21.73 27.64 -29.17
CA ASN A 616 -22.16 26.93 -27.97
C ASN A 616 -22.85 25.61 -28.34
N MET A 617 -22.14 24.50 -28.20
CA MET A 617 -22.61 23.17 -28.59
C MET A 617 -23.52 22.49 -27.54
N GLY A 618 -23.75 23.13 -26.39
CA GLY A 618 -24.46 22.51 -25.26
C GLY A 618 -23.58 21.60 -24.39
N PHE A 619 -24.13 21.17 -23.25
CA PHE A 619 -23.45 20.33 -22.25
C PHE A 619 -23.08 18.97 -22.80
N THR A 620 -24.04 18.26 -23.42
CA THR A 620 -23.88 16.89 -23.93
C THR A 620 -22.69 16.77 -24.90
N LYS A 621 -22.68 17.61 -25.94
CA LYS A 621 -21.63 17.59 -26.97
C LYS A 621 -20.27 18.03 -26.42
N ALA A 622 -20.26 19.02 -25.53
CA ALA A 622 -19.03 19.49 -24.89
C ALA A 622 -18.41 18.40 -24.00
N CYS A 623 -19.20 17.74 -23.16
CA CYS A 623 -18.75 16.64 -22.32
C CYS A 623 -18.21 15.46 -23.14
N ASN A 624 -18.93 15.06 -24.21
CA ASN A 624 -18.45 14.02 -25.13
C ASN A 624 -17.14 14.41 -25.83
N MET A 625 -16.97 15.67 -26.22
CA MET A 625 -15.73 16.17 -26.81
C MET A 625 -14.55 16.09 -25.82
N GLY A 626 -14.76 16.51 -24.57
CA GLY A 626 -13.74 16.39 -23.52
C GLY A 626 -13.39 14.92 -23.22
N ALA A 627 -14.40 14.04 -23.18
CA ALA A 627 -14.21 12.62 -22.94
C ALA A 627 -13.37 11.93 -24.03
N LYS A 628 -13.45 12.38 -25.30
CA LYS A 628 -12.70 11.78 -26.41
C LYS A 628 -11.19 11.93 -26.27
N ILE A 629 -10.74 13.04 -25.69
CA ILE A 629 -9.32 13.37 -25.52
C ILE A 629 -8.79 13.11 -24.11
N ALA A 630 -9.64 12.57 -23.23
CA ALA A 630 -9.31 12.14 -21.87
C ALA A 630 -8.32 10.98 -21.90
N ALA A 631 -7.31 11.01 -21.03
CA ALA A 631 -6.29 9.97 -20.84
C ALA A 631 -6.52 9.11 -19.60
N GLY A 632 -7.36 9.55 -18.65
CA GLY A 632 -7.59 8.86 -17.38
C GLY A 632 -8.50 7.64 -17.48
N GLU A 633 -8.41 6.78 -16.45
CA GLU A 633 -9.25 5.57 -16.32
C GLU A 633 -10.71 5.93 -15.99
N TYR A 634 -10.89 7.00 -15.21
CA TYR A 634 -12.20 7.52 -14.84
C TYR A 634 -12.43 8.90 -15.45
N LEU A 635 -13.62 9.11 -16.00
CA LEU A 635 -14.08 10.42 -16.44
C LEU A 635 -14.84 11.08 -15.29
N VAL A 636 -14.52 12.32 -14.97
CA VAL A 636 -15.21 13.09 -13.93
C VAL A 636 -15.79 14.34 -14.56
N PHE A 637 -17.11 14.36 -14.76
CA PHE A 637 -17.82 15.54 -15.25
C PHE A 637 -18.07 16.48 -14.08
N LEU A 638 -17.68 17.75 -14.21
CA LEU A 638 -17.80 18.76 -13.17
C LEU A 638 -18.31 20.07 -13.80
N ASN A 639 -19.26 20.74 -13.16
CA ASN A 639 -19.74 22.05 -13.64
C ASN A 639 -18.86 23.21 -13.14
N ASN A 640 -18.80 24.32 -13.91
CA ASN A 640 -18.00 25.50 -13.59
C ASN A 640 -18.54 26.37 -12.44
N ASP A 641 -19.74 26.06 -11.94
CA ASP A 641 -20.39 26.69 -10.79
C ASP A 641 -20.41 25.77 -9.55
N THR A 642 -19.36 24.96 -9.41
CA THR A 642 -19.13 24.08 -8.26
C THR A 642 -17.87 24.45 -7.50
N LEU A 643 -17.87 24.19 -6.18
CA LEU A 643 -16.73 24.32 -5.29
C LEU A 643 -16.53 22.98 -4.58
N PRO A 644 -15.58 22.15 -5.05
CA PRO A 644 -15.27 20.89 -4.40
C PRO A 644 -14.73 21.10 -2.97
N ARG A 645 -14.95 20.13 -2.08
CA ARG A 645 -14.34 20.10 -0.73
C ARG A 645 -13.15 19.15 -0.67
N SER A 646 -12.32 19.30 0.38
CA SER A 646 -11.10 18.50 0.53
C SER A 646 -11.41 16.99 0.49
N GLY A 647 -10.60 16.24 -0.24
CA GLY A 647 -10.75 14.78 -0.40
C GLY A 647 -11.82 14.30 -1.39
N TRP A 648 -12.55 15.22 -2.06
CA TRP A 648 -13.68 14.87 -2.94
C TRP A 648 -13.33 13.82 -4.02
N LEU A 649 -12.23 14.03 -4.76
CA LEU A 649 -11.86 13.18 -5.89
C LEU A 649 -11.46 11.77 -5.42
N ASN A 650 -10.69 11.68 -4.33
CA ASN A 650 -10.32 10.40 -3.72
C ASN A 650 -11.54 9.63 -3.20
N ALA A 651 -12.55 10.33 -2.69
CA ALA A 651 -13.80 9.70 -2.26
C ALA A 651 -14.54 9.06 -3.43
N LEU A 652 -14.61 9.72 -4.59
CA LEU A 652 -15.22 9.15 -5.80
C LEU A 652 -14.44 7.94 -6.32
N ILE A 653 -13.10 8.03 -6.39
CA ILE A 653 -12.22 6.92 -6.81
C ILE A 653 -12.40 5.71 -5.89
N THR A 654 -12.33 5.93 -4.58
CA THR A 654 -12.47 4.86 -3.58
C THR A 654 -13.83 4.17 -3.71
N GLU A 655 -14.89 4.93 -3.99
CA GLU A 655 -16.24 4.37 -4.10
C GLU A 655 -16.42 3.53 -5.37
N VAL A 656 -15.94 3.99 -6.52
CA VAL A 656 -16.07 3.24 -7.79
C VAL A 656 -15.22 1.98 -7.81
N GLU A 657 -14.11 1.94 -7.05
CA GLU A 657 -13.20 0.80 -6.97
C GLU A 657 -13.68 -0.32 -6.03
N LYS A 658 -14.69 -0.08 -5.18
CA LYS A 658 -15.23 -1.09 -4.25
C LYS A 658 -15.84 -2.31 -4.94
N ASP A 659 -16.49 -2.10 -6.07
CA ASP A 659 -17.19 -3.14 -6.83
C ASP A 659 -17.04 -2.85 -8.32
N GLY A 660 -16.54 -3.84 -9.08
CA GLY A 660 -16.37 -3.73 -10.53
C GLY A 660 -17.68 -3.48 -11.29
N LYS A 661 -18.84 -3.70 -10.66
CA LYS A 661 -20.16 -3.36 -11.21
C LYS A 661 -20.57 -1.91 -10.97
N ILE A 662 -19.84 -1.10 -10.21
CA ILE A 662 -20.18 0.34 -10.07
C ILE A 662 -19.72 1.06 -11.34
N GLY A 663 -20.69 1.48 -12.15
CA GLY A 663 -20.45 2.18 -13.42
C GLY A 663 -20.33 3.68 -13.25
N ALA A 664 -21.06 4.26 -12.27
CA ALA A 664 -21.02 5.69 -11.98
C ALA A 664 -21.16 6.00 -10.47
N VAL A 665 -20.53 7.09 -10.04
CA VAL A 665 -20.58 7.60 -8.67
C VAL A 665 -20.86 9.11 -8.67
N GLY A 666 -21.88 9.53 -7.93
CA GLY A 666 -22.24 10.94 -7.75
C GLY A 666 -21.82 11.52 -6.40
N ALA A 667 -21.61 12.82 -6.36
CA ALA A 667 -21.29 13.56 -5.13
C ALA A 667 -22.52 13.91 -4.29
N LYS A 668 -22.28 14.25 -3.01
CA LYS A 668 -23.19 15.00 -2.16
C LYS A 668 -23.16 16.47 -2.51
N LEU A 669 -24.25 16.95 -3.09
CA LEU A 669 -24.37 18.35 -3.49
C LEU A 669 -24.98 19.17 -2.36
N ILE A 670 -24.36 20.30 -2.06
CA ILE A 670 -24.76 21.22 -0.99
C ILE A 670 -24.97 22.60 -1.59
N TYR A 671 -26.05 23.28 -1.22
CA TYR A 671 -26.27 24.67 -1.57
C TYR A 671 -25.26 25.59 -0.86
N PRO A 672 -24.97 26.79 -1.39
CA PRO A 672 -24.09 27.76 -0.73
C PRO A 672 -24.56 28.16 0.68
N ASN A 673 -25.86 28.04 0.97
CA ASN A 673 -26.44 28.30 2.30
C ASN A 673 -26.26 27.13 3.29
N GLY A 674 -25.54 26.07 2.90
CA GLY A 674 -25.25 24.90 3.74
C GLY A 674 -26.35 23.83 3.76
N LYS A 675 -27.49 24.02 3.09
CA LYS A 675 -28.54 22.99 2.98
C LYS A 675 -28.19 21.95 1.94
N LEU A 676 -28.66 20.73 2.13
CA LEU A 676 -28.48 19.65 1.16
C LEU A 676 -29.24 19.98 -0.14
N GLN A 677 -28.58 19.79 -1.28
CA GLN A 677 -29.18 19.93 -2.60
C GLN A 677 -29.56 18.57 -3.17
N GLU A 678 -28.66 17.59 -3.07
CA GLU A 678 -28.86 16.26 -3.62
C GLU A 678 -28.00 15.22 -2.88
N ALA A 679 -28.62 14.13 -2.46
CA ALA A 679 -27.97 12.92 -1.99
C ALA A 679 -28.36 11.71 -2.86
N GLY A 680 -28.25 11.89 -4.18
CA GLY A 680 -28.80 11.00 -5.21
C GLY A 680 -30.15 11.45 -5.76
N GLY A 681 -30.43 11.08 -7.01
CA GLY A 681 -31.66 11.38 -7.72
C GLY A 681 -32.60 10.17 -7.81
N ILE A 682 -33.89 10.45 -7.86
CA ILE A 682 -34.98 9.48 -8.03
C ILE A 682 -35.79 9.85 -9.26
N ILE A 683 -36.22 8.85 -10.02
CA ILE A 683 -37.13 9.04 -11.15
C ILE A 683 -38.47 8.36 -10.87
N PHE A 684 -39.56 9.05 -11.19
CA PHE A 684 -40.92 8.54 -11.10
C PHE A 684 -41.39 7.95 -12.43
N ASN A 685 -42.49 7.19 -12.41
CA ASN A 685 -43.03 6.54 -13.61
C ASN A 685 -43.44 7.50 -14.74
N ASP A 686 -43.75 8.75 -14.43
CA ASP A 686 -44.02 9.81 -15.40
C ASP A 686 -42.73 10.50 -15.91
N GLY A 687 -41.57 9.99 -15.52
CA GLY A 687 -40.24 10.51 -15.87
C GLY A 687 -39.84 11.78 -15.12
N THR A 688 -40.62 12.28 -14.16
CA THR A 688 -40.19 13.40 -13.31
C THR A 688 -39.10 12.98 -12.33
N GLY A 689 -38.20 13.91 -12.00
CA GLY A 689 -37.06 13.66 -11.12
C GLY A 689 -37.16 14.36 -9.77
N TRP A 690 -36.61 13.74 -8.73
CA TRP A 690 -36.50 14.30 -7.39
C TRP A 690 -35.08 14.14 -6.82
N ASN A 691 -34.48 15.24 -6.39
CA ASN A 691 -33.18 15.24 -5.71
C ASN A 691 -33.39 14.88 -4.24
N PHE A 692 -32.92 13.71 -3.82
CA PHE A 692 -33.14 13.22 -2.48
C PHE A 692 -32.50 14.13 -1.42
N GLY A 693 -33.26 14.44 -0.37
CA GLY A 693 -32.83 15.30 0.72
C GLY A 693 -32.74 16.79 0.40
N ARG A 694 -33.29 17.25 -0.74
CA ARG A 694 -33.31 18.67 -1.09
C ARG A 694 -33.86 19.54 0.04
N PHE A 695 -33.11 20.59 0.39
CA PHE A 695 -33.33 21.54 1.48
C PHE A 695 -33.26 20.98 2.91
N ASP A 696 -32.89 19.72 3.10
CA ASP A 696 -32.67 19.11 4.42
C ASP A 696 -31.27 19.46 4.98
N ASP A 697 -31.01 19.07 6.23
CA ASP A 697 -29.69 19.18 6.84
C ASP A 697 -28.76 18.07 6.30
N PRO A 698 -27.64 18.41 5.62
CA PRO A 698 -26.72 17.42 5.09
C PRO A 698 -26.07 16.55 6.17
N LYS A 699 -26.06 16.94 7.44
CA LYS A 699 -25.40 16.19 8.53
C LYS A 699 -26.20 15.01 9.08
N ARG A 700 -27.43 14.81 8.63
CA ARG A 700 -28.26 13.70 9.12
C ARG A 700 -27.63 12.36 8.70
N ASP A 701 -27.69 11.38 9.60
CA ASP A 701 -27.14 10.02 9.38
C ASP A 701 -27.59 9.41 8.04
N ILE A 702 -28.80 9.77 7.60
CA ILE A 702 -29.43 9.27 6.38
C ILE A 702 -28.69 9.65 5.09
N TYR A 703 -27.79 10.63 5.16
CA TYR A 703 -26.96 11.12 4.07
C TYR A 703 -25.46 10.83 4.27
N SER A 704 -25.12 10.00 5.27
CA SER A 704 -23.74 9.72 5.68
C SER A 704 -23.20 8.39 5.12
N GLU A 705 -24.04 7.60 4.46
CA GLU A 705 -23.70 6.30 3.87
C GLU A 705 -23.84 6.32 2.34
N SER A 706 -23.07 5.47 1.67
CA SER A 706 -23.17 5.28 0.21
C SER A 706 -24.29 4.30 -0.10
N TYR A 707 -25.10 4.58 -1.14
CA TYR A 707 -26.18 3.68 -1.58
C TYR A 707 -26.47 3.83 -3.08
N GLU A 708 -27.13 2.82 -3.66
CA GLU A 708 -27.56 2.83 -5.05
C GLU A 708 -28.72 3.80 -5.28
N VAL A 709 -28.71 4.50 -6.41
CA VAL A 709 -29.69 5.53 -6.77
C VAL A 709 -30.11 5.41 -8.23
N ASP A 710 -31.21 6.05 -8.63
CA ASP A 710 -31.67 6.00 -10.02
C ASP A 710 -30.74 6.77 -10.95
N TYR A 711 -30.27 7.93 -10.50
CA TYR A 711 -29.28 8.75 -11.19
C TYR A 711 -28.52 9.66 -10.21
N CYS A 712 -27.42 10.22 -10.67
CA CYS A 712 -26.68 11.28 -10.01
C CYS A 712 -26.51 12.45 -10.98
N SER A 713 -26.65 13.69 -10.50
CA SER A 713 -26.56 14.86 -11.36
C SER A 713 -25.18 15.03 -12.00
N GLY A 714 -25.16 15.48 -13.26
CA GLY A 714 -23.95 15.83 -14.02
C GLY A 714 -23.14 17.01 -13.44
N ALA A 715 -23.59 17.61 -12.33
CA ALA A 715 -22.86 18.64 -11.60
C ALA A 715 -21.51 18.13 -11.05
N CYS A 716 -21.46 16.87 -10.60
CA CYS A 716 -20.24 16.16 -10.26
C CYS A 716 -20.48 14.65 -10.35
N LEU A 717 -20.07 14.04 -11.46
CA LEU A 717 -20.33 12.63 -11.78
C LEU A 717 -19.05 11.93 -12.24
N LEU A 718 -18.62 10.90 -11.53
CA LEU A 718 -17.55 10.00 -11.98
C LEU A 718 -18.17 8.82 -12.75
N VAL A 719 -17.57 8.47 -13.90
CA VAL A 719 -17.95 7.32 -14.72
C VAL A 719 -16.69 6.57 -15.17
N ARG A 720 -16.74 5.24 -15.24
CA ARG A 720 -15.66 4.45 -15.82
C ARG A 720 -15.53 4.75 -17.32
N LYS A 721 -14.32 5.05 -17.80
CA LYS A 721 -14.12 5.50 -19.19
C LYS A 721 -14.48 4.42 -20.21
N ASP A 722 -14.10 3.17 -19.95
CA ASP A 722 -14.45 2.01 -20.78
C ASP A 722 -15.97 1.84 -20.87
N VAL A 723 -16.67 1.88 -19.74
CA VAL A 723 -18.14 1.76 -19.69
C VAL A 723 -18.83 2.96 -20.35
N PHE A 724 -18.32 4.18 -20.16
CA PHE A 724 -18.84 5.38 -20.83
C PHE A 724 -18.79 5.24 -22.36
N TRP A 725 -17.71 4.66 -22.90
CA TRP A 725 -17.59 4.43 -24.34
C TRP A 725 -18.35 3.19 -24.83
N GLU A 726 -18.53 2.18 -23.99
CA GLU A 726 -19.40 1.02 -24.27
C GLU A 726 -20.83 1.47 -24.62
N ILE A 727 -21.33 2.50 -23.93
CA ILE A 727 -22.67 3.04 -24.14
C ILE A 727 -22.75 4.20 -25.14
N GLY A 728 -21.63 4.57 -25.77
CA GLY A 728 -21.55 5.63 -26.78
C GLY A 728 -21.47 7.06 -26.23
N GLY A 729 -21.20 7.22 -24.93
CA GLY A 729 -21.12 8.50 -24.22
C GLY A 729 -22.48 9.07 -23.86
N PHE A 730 -22.56 10.38 -23.61
CA PHE A 730 -23.84 11.04 -23.38
C PHE A 730 -24.68 11.07 -24.66
N ASP A 731 -25.95 10.71 -24.55
CA ASP A 731 -26.86 10.61 -25.68
C ASP A 731 -27.27 11.99 -26.22
N GLU A 732 -26.87 12.28 -27.46
CA GLU A 732 -27.10 13.58 -28.09
C GLU A 732 -28.59 13.90 -28.34
N ARG A 733 -29.52 12.95 -28.15
CA ARG A 733 -30.97 13.21 -28.13
C ARG A 733 -31.37 14.27 -27.10
N TYR A 734 -30.60 14.38 -26.02
CA TYR A 734 -30.82 15.31 -24.92
C TYR A 734 -30.08 16.65 -25.08
N SER A 735 -29.34 16.84 -26.19
CA SER A 735 -28.71 18.12 -26.49
C SER A 735 -29.75 19.24 -26.57
N PRO A 736 -29.50 20.42 -25.99
CA PRO A 736 -28.23 20.87 -25.43
C PRO A 736 -27.98 20.56 -23.93
N ALA A 737 -28.98 20.18 -23.14
CA ALA A 737 -28.85 19.85 -21.70
C ALA A 737 -30.18 19.32 -21.12
N TYR A 738 -30.12 18.85 -19.87
CA TYR A 738 -31.16 18.17 -19.08
C TYR A 738 -31.55 16.77 -19.58
N TYR A 739 -31.61 15.82 -18.63
CA TYR A 739 -31.86 14.38 -18.79
C TYR A 739 -30.71 13.55 -19.40
N GLU A 740 -29.60 14.16 -19.82
CA GLU A 740 -28.42 13.41 -20.29
C GLU A 740 -27.77 12.57 -19.19
N ASP A 741 -27.71 13.07 -17.96
CA ASP A 741 -27.16 12.40 -16.79
C ASP A 741 -28.09 11.29 -16.28
N THR A 742 -29.40 11.57 -16.23
CA THR A 742 -30.43 10.58 -15.94
C THR A 742 -30.40 9.44 -16.95
N ASP A 743 -30.32 9.75 -18.24
CA ASP A 743 -30.27 8.76 -19.32
C ASP A 743 -29.00 7.90 -19.27
N LEU A 744 -27.84 8.52 -19.03
CA LEU A 744 -26.58 7.81 -18.82
C LEU A 744 -26.73 6.79 -17.69
N CYS A 745 -27.23 7.23 -16.53
CA CYS A 745 -27.42 6.37 -15.35
C CYS A 745 -28.42 5.23 -15.60
N PHE A 746 -29.52 5.49 -16.31
CA PHE A 746 -30.48 4.45 -16.70
C PHE A 746 -29.88 3.43 -17.67
N THR A 747 -29.07 3.90 -18.62
CA THR A 747 -28.35 3.03 -19.56
C THR A 747 -27.38 2.10 -18.85
N LEU A 748 -26.58 2.65 -17.91
CA LEU A 748 -25.69 1.85 -17.05
C LEU A 748 -26.45 0.78 -16.28
N ARG A 749 -27.57 1.15 -15.64
CA ARG A 749 -28.41 0.23 -14.87
C ARG A 749 -29.03 -0.87 -15.72
N LYS A 750 -29.49 -0.54 -16.93
CA LYS A 750 -30.02 -1.54 -17.87
C LYS A 750 -28.97 -2.57 -18.31
N LEU A 751 -27.70 -2.18 -18.35
CA LEU A 751 -26.57 -3.07 -18.62
C LEU A 751 -26.06 -3.84 -17.37
N GLY A 752 -26.70 -3.65 -16.22
CA GLY A 752 -26.37 -4.34 -14.97
C GLY A 752 -25.27 -3.67 -14.13
N TYR A 753 -24.88 -2.45 -14.48
CA TYR A 753 -24.01 -1.62 -13.65
C TYR A 753 -24.82 -0.87 -12.57
N LYS A 754 -24.15 -0.53 -11.47
CA LYS A 754 -24.69 0.24 -10.35
C LYS A 754 -24.36 1.72 -10.49
N VAL A 755 -25.27 2.56 -10.01
CA VAL A 755 -25.07 4.01 -9.87
C VAL A 755 -25.15 4.34 -8.39
N VAL A 756 -24.10 4.92 -7.83
CA VAL A 756 -23.93 5.05 -6.38
C VAL A 756 -23.78 6.51 -5.96
N TYR A 757 -24.49 6.91 -4.91
CA TYR A 757 -24.27 8.17 -4.21
C TYR A 757 -23.10 8.04 -3.23
N CYS A 758 -22.15 8.99 -3.23
CA CYS A 758 -21.01 9.03 -2.33
C CYS A 758 -21.10 10.21 -1.33
N PRO A 759 -21.35 9.96 -0.03
CA PRO A 759 -21.51 11.01 0.98
C PRO A 759 -20.20 11.69 1.36
N ARG A 760 -19.06 11.01 1.14
CA ARG A 760 -17.71 11.53 1.43
C ARG A 760 -17.21 12.50 0.37
N CYS A 761 -17.82 12.52 -0.82
CA CYS A 761 -17.55 13.51 -1.85
C CYS A 761 -18.53 14.68 -1.70
N GLU A 762 -18.12 15.76 -1.02
CA GLU A 762 -18.95 16.94 -0.85
C GLU A 762 -18.59 18.03 -1.88
N ILE A 763 -19.61 18.53 -2.58
CA ILE A 763 -19.49 19.63 -3.56
C ILE A 763 -20.50 20.71 -3.20
N VAL A 764 -20.05 21.97 -3.07
CA VAL A 764 -20.97 23.11 -3.01
C VAL A 764 -21.32 23.52 -4.43
N HIS A 765 -22.61 23.58 -4.78
CA HIS A 765 -23.05 23.85 -6.15
C HIS A 765 -24.01 25.06 -6.19
N PHE A 766 -23.71 26.05 -7.03
CA PHE A 766 -24.52 27.25 -7.21
C PHE A 766 -25.64 27.03 -8.25
N GLU A 767 -26.56 26.10 -7.96
CA GLU A 767 -27.61 25.64 -8.88
C GLU A 767 -28.29 26.78 -9.68
N GLY A 768 -28.21 26.71 -11.01
CA GLY A 768 -28.89 27.66 -11.89
C GLY A 768 -28.29 29.07 -11.92
N ALA A 769 -27.06 29.27 -11.41
CA ALA A 769 -26.32 30.51 -11.58
C ALA A 769 -25.84 30.72 -13.05
N THR A 770 -25.66 29.63 -13.78
CA THR A 770 -25.17 29.56 -15.17
C THR A 770 -26.28 29.46 -16.22
N ALA A 771 -27.49 29.03 -15.85
CA ALA A 771 -28.67 28.96 -16.74
C ALA A 771 -29.70 30.06 -16.46
N SER A 772 -30.50 30.46 -17.46
CA SER A 772 -31.59 31.46 -17.30
C SER A 772 -32.60 30.99 -16.25
N LYS A 773 -33.14 31.92 -15.44
CA LYS A 773 -34.06 31.60 -14.33
C LYS A 773 -35.52 31.36 -14.78
N ASP A 774 -35.88 31.78 -15.99
CA ASP A 774 -37.22 31.61 -16.58
C ASP A 774 -37.44 30.17 -17.09
N PRO A 775 -38.49 29.44 -16.65
CA PRO A 775 -38.83 28.10 -17.14
C PRO A 775 -39.17 28.04 -18.64
N HIS A 776 -39.56 29.17 -19.24
CA HIS A 776 -40.01 29.27 -20.63
C HIS A 776 -38.96 29.86 -21.58
N GLN A 777 -37.78 30.27 -21.07
CA GLN A 777 -36.69 30.84 -21.88
C GLN A 777 -35.33 30.21 -21.57
N GLY A 778 -34.43 30.18 -22.56
CA GLY A 778 -33.09 29.61 -22.43
C GLY A 778 -33.06 28.09 -22.31
N PHE A 779 -32.02 27.53 -21.66
CA PHE A 779 -31.81 26.08 -21.58
C PHE A 779 -32.86 25.34 -20.71
N LYS A 780 -33.53 26.00 -19.75
CA LYS A 780 -34.46 25.34 -18.82
C LYS A 780 -35.69 24.71 -19.50
N ARG A 781 -36.16 25.26 -20.62
CA ARG A 781 -37.28 24.68 -21.39
C ARG A 781 -37.01 23.23 -21.83
N PHE A 782 -35.72 22.87 -21.97
CA PHE A 782 -35.34 21.52 -22.37
C PHE A 782 -35.61 20.48 -21.28
N GLN A 783 -35.80 20.86 -20.01
CA GLN A 783 -36.25 19.90 -18.98
C GLN A 783 -37.53 19.19 -19.39
N GLU A 784 -38.56 19.93 -19.82
CA GLU A 784 -39.85 19.33 -20.20
C GLU A 784 -39.80 18.66 -21.59
N ILE A 785 -39.07 19.24 -22.55
CA ILE A 785 -38.90 18.67 -23.89
C ILE A 785 -38.17 17.31 -23.80
N ASN A 786 -37.07 17.28 -23.06
CA ASN A 786 -36.24 16.09 -22.92
C ASN A 786 -36.85 15.07 -21.96
N ARG A 787 -37.65 15.47 -20.97
CA ARG A 787 -38.46 14.55 -20.19
C ARG A 787 -39.36 13.69 -21.08
N LYS A 788 -40.05 14.29 -22.06
CA LYS A 788 -40.90 13.54 -22.99
C LYS A 788 -40.11 12.50 -23.79
N LYS A 789 -38.93 12.89 -24.30
CA LYS A 789 -38.01 11.97 -25.00
C LYS A 789 -37.52 10.85 -24.08
N PHE A 790 -37.22 11.17 -22.82
CA PHE A 790 -36.79 10.22 -21.80
C PHE A 790 -37.90 9.21 -21.48
N VAL A 791 -39.13 9.69 -21.26
CA VAL A 791 -40.31 8.83 -21.03
C VAL A 791 -40.54 7.90 -22.22
N GLU A 792 -40.41 8.40 -23.44
CA GLU A 792 -40.56 7.58 -24.64
C GLU A 792 -39.46 6.50 -24.75
N LYS A 793 -38.20 6.85 -24.49
CA LYS A 793 -37.05 5.92 -24.53
C LYS A 793 -37.14 4.83 -23.45
N TRP A 794 -37.55 5.20 -22.25
CA TRP A 794 -37.52 4.35 -21.04
C TRP A 794 -38.90 3.88 -20.58
N LYS A 795 -39.90 3.91 -21.47
CA LYS A 795 -41.31 3.61 -21.15
C LYS A 795 -41.51 2.29 -20.41
N ASP A 796 -40.67 1.27 -20.67
CA ASP A 796 -40.80 -0.05 -20.09
C ASP A 796 -40.14 -0.11 -18.71
N GLU A 797 -38.97 0.51 -18.56
CA GLU A 797 -38.26 0.64 -17.29
C GLU A 797 -38.97 1.60 -16.31
N LEU A 798 -39.72 2.57 -16.82
CA LEU A 798 -40.50 3.49 -16.00
C LEU A 798 -41.77 2.86 -15.41
N LYS A 799 -42.29 1.76 -15.98
CA LYS A 799 -43.48 1.05 -15.44
C LYS A 799 -43.25 0.50 -14.03
N VAL A 800 -42.00 0.17 -13.70
CA VAL A 800 -41.63 -0.35 -12.39
C VAL A 800 -41.23 0.74 -11.39
N GLN A 801 -41.19 2.00 -11.83
CA GLN A 801 -40.96 3.14 -10.95
C GLN A 801 -42.26 3.53 -10.23
N GLY A 802 -42.14 4.10 -9.04
CA GLY A 802 -43.29 4.59 -8.27
C GLY A 802 -43.86 5.89 -8.84
N GLU A 803 -45.13 6.16 -8.52
CA GLU A 803 -45.81 7.41 -8.88
C GLU A 803 -45.20 8.64 -8.19
N PRO A 804 -45.29 9.83 -8.82
CA PRO A 804 -44.92 11.09 -8.18
C PRO A 804 -45.73 11.31 -6.91
N TYR A 805 -45.07 11.74 -5.84
CA TYR A 805 -45.76 12.10 -4.60
C TYR A 805 -46.47 13.44 -4.79
N HIS A 806 -47.77 13.42 -5.13
CA HIS A 806 -48.61 14.60 -5.06
C HIS A 806 -48.87 14.95 -3.59
N VAL A 807 -48.03 15.78 -2.98
CA VAL A 807 -48.32 16.32 -1.66
C VAL A 807 -48.22 17.84 -1.68
N THR A 808 -49.32 18.46 -2.05
CA THR A 808 -49.61 19.84 -1.67
C THR A 808 -49.73 19.89 -0.13
N GLY A 809 -48.73 20.47 0.54
CA GLY A 809 -48.87 20.94 1.93
C GLY A 809 -48.31 20.07 3.08
N SER A 810 -47.56 19.00 2.85
CA SER A 810 -46.86 18.28 3.96
C SER A 810 -45.44 18.81 4.20
N PRO A 811 -44.96 18.86 5.47
CA PRO A 811 -43.61 19.30 5.78
C PRO A 811 -42.55 18.38 5.14
N PRO A 812 -41.40 18.92 4.67
CA PRO A 812 -40.35 18.18 3.95
C PRO A 812 -39.88 16.89 4.65
N THR A 813 -39.97 16.86 5.99
CA THR A 813 -39.60 15.73 6.84
C THR A 813 -40.43 14.46 6.61
N THR A 814 -41.70 14.58 6.21
CA THR A 814 -42.59 13.42 5.98
C THR A 814 -42.40 12.83 4.59
N ALA A 815 -42.17 13.69 3.58
CA ALA A 815 -41.84 13.27 2.22
C ALA A 815 -40.45 12.61 2.15
N ASN A 816 -39.42 13.18 2.81
CA ASN A 816 -38.08 12.59 2.92
C ASN A 816 -38.08 11.22 3.62
N ARG A 817 -39.04 10.96 4.51
CA ARG A 817 -39.18 9.67 5.21
C ARG A 817 -39.75 8.57 4.31
N ASN A 818 -40.77 8.87 3.52
CA ASN A 818 -41.36 7.93 2.55
C ASN A 818 -40.41 7.67 1.37
N VAL A 819 -39.66 8.69 0.97
CA VAL A 819 -38.60 8.58 -0.04
C VAL A 819 -37.40 7.80 0.50
N ARG A 820 -37.01 7.95 1.78
CA ARG A 820 -35.99 7.10 2.43
C ARG A 820 -36.45 5.64 2.47
N LEU A 821 -37.71 5.37 2.79
CA LEU A 821 -38.27 4.02 2.73
C LEU A 821 -38.25 3.49 1.30
N ARG A 822 -38.57 4.29 0.28
CA ARG A 822 -38.47 3.89 -1.13
C ARG A 822 -37.03 3.69 -1.60
N LEU A 823 -36.06 4.50 -1.19
CA LEU A 823 -34.64 4.33 -1.53
C LEU A 823 -33.99 3.15 -0.81
N VAL A 824 -34.32 2.96 0.48
CA VAL A 824 -33.95 1.74 1.22
C VAL A 824 -34.65 0.52 0.62
N ASN A 825 -35.90 0.63 0.16
CA ASN A 825 -36.64 -0.45 -0.51
C ASN A 825 -36.26 -0.63 -2.00
N LEU A 826 -35.66 0.36 -2.66
CA LEU A 826 -35.10 0.26 -4.01
C LEU A 826 -33.70 -0.37 -3.95
N ALA A 827 -32.94 -0.07 -2.89
CA ALA A 827 -31.72 -0.79 -2.52
C ALA A 827 -32.01 -2.20 -1.95
N GLN A 828 -33.24 -2.46 -1.49
CA GLN A 828 -33.69 -3.74 -0.94
C GLN A 828 -35.15 -4.00 -1.32
N ALA A 829 -35.39 -4.71 -2.42
CA ALA A 829 -36.71 -4.92 -3.03
C ALA A 829 -37.89 -5.05 -2.02
N PRO A 830 -39.03 -4.35 -2.21
CA PRO A 830 -40.18 -4.34 -1.28
C PRO A 830 -40.83 -5.69 -0.99
N SER A 831 -40.45 -6.74 -1.72
CA SER A 831 -40.95 -8.11 -1.57
C SER A 831 -40.13 -8.96 -0.59
N VAL A 832 -39.07 -8.40 0.00
CA VAL A 832 -38.10 -9.17 0.78
C VAL A 832 -38.39 -9.07 2.30
N PRO A 833 -38.69 -10.19 2.97
CA PRO A 833 -39.00 -10.19 4.41
C PRO A 833 -37.81 -9.70 5.25
N ARG A 834 -38.09 -8.97 6.34
CA ARG A 834 -37.06 -8.50 7.28
C ARG A 834 -36.99 -9.38 8.52
N ILE A 835 -35.77 -9.71 8.93
CA ILE A 835 -35.46 -10.54 10.09
C ILE A 835 -34.67 -9.73 11.12
N LEU A 836 -35.02 -9.88 12.39
CA LEU A 836 -34.21 -9.41 13.50
C LEU A 836 -33.31 -10.54 14.00
N VAL A 837 -32.01 -10.29 14.18
CA VAL A 837 -31.09 -11.23 14.84
C VAL A 837 -30.52 -10.54 16.08
N VAL A 838 -30.63 -11.19 17.24
CA VAL A 838 -30.23 -10.63 18.53
C VAL A 838 -29.22 -11.54 19.20
N ASP A 839 -28.06 -11.00 19.55
CA ASP A 839 -26.97 -11.71 20.22
C ASP A 839 -26.38 -10.83 21.34
N PRO A 840 -25.76 -11.39 22.39
CA PRO A 840 -25.13 -10.56 23.41
C PRO A 840 -24.06 -9.62 22.83
N PHE A 841 -23.31 -10.08 21.82
CA PHE A 841 -22.17 -9.39 21.25
C PHE A 841 -22.23 -9.37 19.72
N LEU A 842 -21.44 -8.50 19.09
CA LEU A 842 -21.14 -8.66 17.66
C LEU A 842 -20.41 -9.99 17.42
N PRO A 843 -20.65 -10.71 16.31
CA PRO A 843 -20.05 -12.03 16.10
C PRO A 843 -18.53 -11.93 15.93
N VAL A 844 -17.79 -12.35 16.95
CA VAL A 844 -16.32 -12.52 16.91
C VAL A 844 -15.92 -13.83 16.21
N PHE A 845 -16.33 -13.95 14.95
CA PHE A 845 -16.26 -15.19 14.16
C PHE A 845 -14.84 -15.76 13.98
N ASP A 846 -13.79 -14.98 14.22
CA ASP A 846 -12.40 -15.41 14.18
C ASP A 846 -11.87 -15.89 15.54
N ARG A 847 -12.68 -15.83 16.60
CA ARG A 847 -12.30 -16.15 17.98
C ARG A 847 -13.25 -17.13 18.70
N ALA A 848 -14.46 -17.33 18.21
CA ALA A 848 -15.45 -18.22 18.83
C ALA A 848 -16.26 -19.02 17.81
N SER A 849 -16.41 -20.32 18.04
CA SER A 849 -17.14 -21.23 17.14
C SER A 849 -18.63 -20.85 17.00
N GLY A 850 -19.29 -20.50 18.12
CA GLY A 850 -20.68 -20.02 18.09
C GLY A 850 -20.84 -18.75 17.26
N SER A 851 -19.92 -17.79 17.40
CA SER A 851 -19.91 -16.57 16.59
C SER A 851 -19.63 -16.84 15.11
N ASN A 852 -18.80 -17.82 14.78
CA ASN A 852 -18.60 -18.22 13.39
C ASN A 852 -19.86 -18.87 12.81
N ARG A 853 -20.54 -19.74 13.56
CA ARG A 853 -21.84 -20.32 13.15
C ARG A 853 -22.87 -19.22 12.91
N LEU A 854 -22.97 -18.25 13.83
CA LEU A 854 -23.86 -17.10 13.68
C LEU A 854 -23.54 -16.30 12.42
N LEU A 855 -22.26 -16.02 12.12
CA LEU A 855 -21.88 -15.37 10.86
C LEU A 855 -22.32 -16.18 9.63
N GLN A 856 -22.18 -17.50 9.64
CA GLN A 856 -22.64 -18.33 8.52
C GLN A 856 -24.17 -18.32 8.39
N ILE A 857 -24.91 -18.36 9.50
CA ILE A 857 -26.37 -18.21 9.51
C ILE A 857 -26.76 -16.87 8.89
N LEU A 858 -26.11 -15.77 9.31
CA LEU A 858 -26.34 -14.44 8.74
C LEU A 858 -26.07 -14.41 7.22
N LYS A 859 -24.98 -15.03 6.76
CA LYS A 859 -24.67 -15.16 5.32
C LYS A 859 -25.71 -15.98 4.57
N ILE A 860 -26.20 -17.06 5.14
CA ILE A 860 -27.26 -17.89 4.54
C ILE A 860 -28.56 -17.09 4.45
N LEU A 861 -28.96 -16.40 5.53
CA LEU A 861 -30.15 -15.56 5.54
C LEU A 861 -30.05 -14.44 4.49
N ARG A 862 -28.88 -13.78 4.35
CA ARG A 862 -28.62 -12.82 3.27
C ARG A 862 -28.69 -13.48 1.89
N GLY A 863 -28.11 -14.66 1.72
CA GLY A 863 -28.16 -15.43 0.47
C GLY A 863 -29.56 -15.88 0.07
N LEU A 864 -30.44 -16.15 1.04
CA LEU A 864 -31.86 -16.41 0.85
C LEU A 864 -32.67 -15.14 0.54
N GLY A 865 -31.99 -13.99 0.49
CA GLY A 865 -32.56 -12.72 0.10
C GLY A 865 -32.96 -11.84 1.28
N PHE A 866 -33.08 -12.35 2.51
CA PHE A 866 -33.65 -11.60 3.63
C PHE A 866 -32.90 -10.31 3.97
N ASN A 867 -33.66 -9.29 4.38
CA ASN A 867 -33.12 -8.08 4.99
C ASN A 867 -32.88 -8.33 6.48
N ILE A 868 -31.65 -8.12 6.95
CA ILE A 868 -31.29 -8.47 8.32
C ILE A 868 -30.97 -7.21 9.11
N THR A 869 -31.62 -7.08 10.27
CA THR A 869 -31.22 -6.16 11.33
C THR A 869 -30.56 -6.96 12.45
N PHE A 870 -29.30 -6.69 12.74
CA PHE A 870 -28.56 -7.30 13.84
C PHE A 870 -28.57 -6.37 15.06
N LEU A 871 -28.82 -6.91 16.25
CA LEU A 871 -28.90 -6.18 17.50
C LEU A 871 -27.98 -6.81 18.55
N SER A 872 -26.95 -6.07 18.96
CA SER A 872 -26.06 -6.42 20.06
C SER A 872 -26.46 -5.70 21.34
N ILE A 873 -26.50 -6.40 22.48
CA ILE A 873 -27.00 -5.83 23.74
C ILE A 873 -25.90 -5.44 24.73
N ALA A 874 -24.76 -6.13 24.72
CA ALA A 874 -23.64 -5.84 25.61
C ALA A 874 -22.62 -4.88 24.98
N GLU A 875 -21.84 -4.21 25.84
CA GLU A 875 -20.73 -3.34 25.44
C GLU A 875 -19.51 -4.16 24.97
N MET A 876 -18.78 -3.61 24.00
CA MET A 876 -17.57 -4.22 23.45
C MET A 876 -16.52 -3.15 23.13
N THR A 877 -15.25 -3.53 23.21
CA THR A 877 -14.10 -2.64 22.93
C THR A 877 -13.70 -2.61 21.45
N GLU A 878 -13.92 -3.69 20.69
CA GLU A 878 -13.50 -3.84 19.28
C GLU A 878 -14.68 -3.72 18.28
N VAL A 879 -15.59 -2.77 18.51
CA VAL A 879 -16.82 -2.61 17.72
C VAL A 879 -16.54 -2.36 16.23
N SER A 880 -15.57 -1.52 15.89
CA SER A 880 -15.32 -1.05 14.53
C SER A 880 -15.01 -2.18 13.54
N LYS A 881 -14.20 -3.16 13.96
CA LYS A 881 -13.81 -4.31 13.13
C LYS A 881 -15.00 -5.18 12.77
N TYR A 882 -15.76 -5.63 13.76
CA TYR A 882 -16.84 -6.61 13.56
C TYR A 882 -18.11 -5.97 12.98
N LYS A 883 -18.41 -4.73 13.37
CA LYS A 883 -19.52 -3.97 12.80
C LYS A 883 -19.32 -3.71 11.30
N GLY A 884 -18.12 -3.27 10.91
CA GLY A 884 -17.79 -3.02 9.49
C GLY A 884 -18.00 -4.26 8.61
N ILE A 885 -17.65 -5.45 9.11
CA ILE A 885 -17.82 -6.70 8.35
C ILE A 885 -19.30 -7.10 8.20
N LEU A 886 -20.15 -6.85 9.21
CA LEU A 886 -21.59 -7.05 9.06
C LEU A 886 -22.21 -6.04 8.10
N GLU A 887 -21.77 -4.79 8.15
CA GLU A 887 -22.24 -3.72 7.26
C GLU A 887 -21.81 -3.98 5.80
N GLU A 888 -20.60 -4.49 5.57
CA GLU A 888 -20.14 -4.98 4.26
C GLU A 888 -21.01 -6.11 3.71
N LEU A 889 -21.62 -6.94 4.56
CA LEU A 889 -22.59 -7.97 4.18
C LEU A 889 -24.01 -7.41 3.94
N GLY A 890 -24.19 -6.10 4.09
CA GLY A 890 -25.48 -5.42 3.95
C GLY A 890 -26.42 -5.68 5.13
N ILE A 891 -25.88 -5.91 6.34
CA ILE A 891 -26.65 -6.15 7.56
C ILE A 891 -26.71 -4.86 8.38
N GLU A 892 -27.93 -4.40 8.69
CA GLU A 892 -28.18 -3.20 9.51
C GLU A 892 -27.84 -3.51 10.97
N THR A 893 -26.82 -2.87 11.56
CA THR A 893 -26.30 -3.26 12.89
C THR A 893 -26.57 -2.20 13.96
N PHE A 894 -27.22 -2.60 15.07
CA PHE A 894 -27.54 -1.77 16.23
C PHE A 894 -26.82 -2.23 17.50
N LEU A 895 -26.41 -1.26 18.31
CA LEU A 895 -25.82 -1.48 19.62
C LEU A 895 -26.77 -0.90 20.68
N SER A 896 -27.30 -1.75 21.55
CA SER A 896 -28.48 -1.42 22.37
C SER A 896 -28.20 -1.05 23.82
N HIS A 897 -26.94 -0.85 24.21
CA HIS A 897 -26.53 -0.61 25.61
C HIS A 897 -27.13 0.67 26.24
N HIS A 898 -27.91 1.45 25.48
CA HIS A 898 -28.55 2.70 25.92
C HIS A 898 -30.05 2.84 25.55
N LEU A 899 -30.75 1.79 25.09
CA LEU A 899 -32.16 1.94 24.67
C LEU A 899 -33.12 1.98 25.87
N ASN A 900 -33.91 3.05 25.96
CA ASN A 900 -35.05 3.14 26.89
C ASN A 900 -36.33 2.59 26.24
N GLU A 901 -37.44 2.58 26.99
CA GLU A 901 -38.74 2.05 26.54
C GLU A 901 -39.27 2.72 25.26
N ILE A 902 -39.05 4.03 25.10
CA ILE A 902 -39.46 4.78 23.91
C ILE A 902 -38.61 4.38 22.70
N ASP A 903 -37.32 4.12 22.91
CA ASP A 903 -36.42 3.68 21.85
C ASP A 903 -36.78 2.27 21.36
N TRP A 904 -37.17 1.37 22.26
CA TRP A 904 -37.70 0.05 21.90
C TRP A 904 -38.99 0.13 21.10
N TYR A 905 -39.94 0.95 21.54
CA TYR A 905 -41.17 1.19 20.78
C TYR A 905 -40.88 1.69 19.35
N ARG A 906 -39.97 2.66 19.21
CA ARG A 906 -39.56 3.19 17.90
C ARG A 906 -38.82 2.17 17.06
N PHE A 907 -37.93 1.38 17.67
CA PHE A 907 -37.16 0.35 16.99
C PHE A 907 -38.07 -0.64 16.26
N PHE A 908 -39.07 -1.19 16.97
CA PHE A 908 -40.02 -2.15 16.42
C PHE A 908 -41.04 -1.52 15.48
N LYS A 909 -41.61 -0.35 15.83
CA LYS A 909 -42.63 0.33 15.03
C LYS A 909 -42.20 0.62 13.59
N TYR A 910 -40.90 0.84 13.35
CA TYR A 910 -40.39 1.29 12.05
C TYR A 910 -39.70 0.20 11.22
N ARG A 911 -39.62 -1.04 11.70
CA ARG A 911 -38.83 -2.10 11.06
C ARG A 911 -39.58 -3.41 10.81
N ASP A 912 -40.90 -3.42 10.96
CA ASP A 912 -41.81 -4.54 10.68
C ASP A 912 -41.12 -5.90 10.38
N PHE A 913 -40.84 -6.67 11.45
CA PHE A 913 -40.08 -7.91 11.34
C PHE A 913 -41.00 -9.11 11.14
N THR A 914 -40.67 -9.95 10.16
CA THR A 914 -41.37 -11.21 9.91
C THR A 914 -41.08 -12.22 11.01
N PHE A 915 -39.80 -12.37 11.36
CA PHE A 915 -39.38 -13.14 12.52
C PHE A 915 -38.08 -12.61 13.14
N ALA A 916 -37.82 -13.02 14.38
CA ALA A 916 -36.61 -12.70 15.14
C ALA A 916 -35.90 -14.00 15.54
N ILE A 917 -34.58 -14.05 15.37
CA ILE A 917 -33.71 -15.09 15.94
C ILE A 917 -32.97 -14.48 17.13
N ILE A 918 -33.11 -15.09 18.31
CA ILE A 918 -32.49 -14.60 19.55
C ILE A 918 -31.57 -15.70 20.09
N SER A 919 -30.28 -15.40 20.25
CA SER A 919 -29.30 -16.34 20.81
C SER A 919 -29.44 -16.46 22.32
N PHE A 920 -29.37 -17.68 22.85
CA PHE A 920 -29.42 -18.03 24.28
C PHE A 920 -30.75 -17.73 24.99
N TYR A 921 -31.12 -18.62 25.91
CA TYR A 921 -32.35 -18.46 26.70
C TYR A 921 -32.37 -17.19 27.56
N TYR A 922 -31.24 -16.81 28.19
CA TYR A 922 -31.20 -15.64 29.09
C TYR A 922 -31.35 -14.30 28.37
N LEU A 923 -31.03 -14.26 27.07
CA LEU A 923 -31.26 -13.09 26.23
C LEU A 923 -32.71 -13.06 25.76
N ALA A 924 -33.22 -14.22 25.33
CA ALA A 924 -34.62 -14.38 24.96
C ALA A 924 -35.58 -14.02 26.11
N ASP A 925 -35.24 -14.37 27.36
CA ASP A 925 -36.01 -13.98 28.56
C ASP A 925 -36.23 -12.46 28.64
N LYS A 926 -35.22 -11.67 28.25
CA LYS A 926 -35.28 -10.20 28.24
C LYS A 926 -36.00 -9.63 27.01
N ILE A 927 -35.82 -10.26 25.85
CA ILE A 927 -36.23 -9.68 24.55
C ILE A 927 -37.61 -10.14 24.10
N LEU A 928 -38.02 -11.37 24.43
CA LEU A 928 -39.35 -11.88 24.09
C LEU A 928 -40.47 -10.98 24.63
N PRO A 929 -40.47 -10.51 25.90
CA PRO A 929 -41.51 -9.60 26.39
C PRO A 929 -41.60 -8.30 25.59
N LEU A 930 -40.46 -7.76 25.14
CA LEU A 930 -40.41 -6.52 24.33
C LEU A 930 -40.99 -6.73 22.94
N ILE A 931 -40.65 -7.84 22.26
CA ILE A 931 -41.21 -8.19 20.95
C ILE A 931 -42.72 -8.40 21.08
N ARG A 932 -43.18 -9.14 22.09
CA ARG A 932 -44.62 -9.37 22.29
C ARG A 932 -45.40 -8.08 22.54
N ARG A 933 -44.77 -7.10 23.20
CA ARG A 933 -45.38 -5.81 23.49
C ARG A 933 -45.40 -4.86 22.29
N PHE A 934 -44.32 -4.78 21.52
CA PHE A 934 -44.14 -3.74 20.49
C PHE A 934 -44.21 -4.23 19.05
N SER A 935 -44.07 -5.54 18.81
CA SER A 935 -44.14 -6.20 17.51
C SER A 935 -44.82 -7.58 17.62
N PRO A 936 -46.09 -7.64 18.08
CA PRO A 936 -46.75 -8.89 18.46
C PRO A 936 -46.89 -9.91 17.32
N HIS A 937 -46.85 -9.45 16.07
CA HIS A 937 -46.91 -10.29 14.86
C HIS A 937 -45.57 -10.95 14.49
N THR A 938 -44.45 -10.44 15.00
CA THR A 938 -43.12 -11.00 14.73
C THR A 938 -42.98 -12.37 15.38
N LYS A 939 -42.72 -13.39 14.56
CA LYS A 939 -42.43 -14.74 15.06
C LYS A 939 -41.07 -14.78 15.76
N THR A 940 -40.97 -15.52 16.85
CA THR A 940 -39.76 -15.57 17.67
C THR A 940 -39.15 -16.95 17.66
N ILE A 941 -37.88 -17.02 17.26
CA ILE A 941 -37.08 -18.24 17.23
C ILE A 941 -35.94 -18.04 18.21
N VAL A 942 -35.79 -18.95 19.16
CA VAL A 942 -34.65 -18.91 20.09
C VAL A 942 -33.60 -19.89 19.61
N ASP A 943 -32.41 -19.39 19.29
CA ASP A 943 -31.25 -20.23 19.02
C ASP A 943 -30.64 -20.62 20.36
N SER A 944 -30.71 -21.91 20.69
CA SER A 944 -30.21 -22.42 21.98
C SER A 944 -28.73 -22.10 22.14
N VAL A 945 -27.95 -22.18 21.04
CA VAL A 945 -26.48 -22.13 21.00
C VAL A 945 -25.83 -23.29 21.77
N ASP A 946 -26.30 -23.55 22.98
CA ASP A 946 -26.08 -24.74 23.80
C ASP A 946 -27.37 -25.10 24.58
N VAL A 947 -27.50 -26.35 25.03
CA VAL A 947 -28.50 -26.69 26.05
C VAL A 947 -27.88 -26.35 27.40
N HIS A 948 -28.19 -25.15 27.91
CA HIS A 948 -27.39 -24.52 28.95
C HIS A 948 -27.43 -25.31 30.26
N PHE A 949 -28.61 -25.75 30.69
CA PHE A 949 -28.75 -26.56 31.90
C PHE A 949 -28.02 -27.91 31.81
N LEU A 950 -27.95 -28.51 30.62
CA LEU A 950 -27.26 -29.80 30.43
C LEU A 950 -25.75 -29.61 30.57
N ARG A 951 -25.22 -28.49 30.07
CA ARG A 951 -23.82 -28.11 30.25
C ARG A 951 -23.50 -27.89 31.73
N GLU A 952 -24.33 -27.12 32.43
CA GLU A 952 -24.15 -26.86 33.87
C GLU A 952 -24.30 -28.14 34.71
N MET A 953 -25.23 -29.03 34.36
CA MET A 953 -25.42 -30.31 35.07
C MET A 953 -24.20 -31.22 34.93
N ARG A 954 -23.65 -31.35 33.71
CA ARG A 954 -22.44 -32.14 33.48
C ARG A 954 -21.23 -31.56 34.20
N GLU A 955 -21.12 -30.23 34.26
CA GLU A 955 -20.08 -29.57 35.05
C GLU A 955 -20.23 -29.90 36.55
N ALA A 956 -21.46 -29.88 37.08
CA ALA A 956 -21.74 -30.28 38.45
C ALA A 956 -21.40 -31.75 38.73
N GLU A 957 -21.70 -32.66 37.80
CA GLU A 957 -21.36 -34.09 37.90
C GLU A 957 -19.83 -34.32 37.88
N ILE A 958 -19.10 -33.64 36.99
CA ILE A 958 -17.65 -33.75 36.88
C ILE A 958 -16.95 -33.20 38.12
N LEU A 959 -17.42 -32.07 38.65
CA LEU A 959 -16.86 -31.44 39.84
C LEU A 959 -17.40 -32.02 41.15
N ASN A 960 -18.42 -32.88 41.08
CA ASN A 960 -19.18 -33.42 42.20
C ASN A 960 -19.67 -32.29 43.15
N ASP A 961 -20.24 -31.23 42.58
CA ASP A 961 -20.64 -30.01 43.29
C ASP A 961 -22.18 -29.88 43.39
N PRO A 962 -22.77 -30.03 44.60
CA PRO A 962 -24.21 -29.97 44.79
C PRO A 962 -24.81 -28.57 44.54
N TYR A 963 -24.02 -27.49 44.71
CA TYR A 963 -24.49 -26.13 44.45
C TYR A 963 -24.61 -25.87 42.94
N LEU A 964 -23.66 -26.35 42.14
CA LEU A 964 -23.76 -26.29 40.68
C LEU A 964 -24.94 -27.12 40.16
N ALA A 965 -25.26 -28.26 40.80
CA ALA A 965 -26.43 -29.06 40.45
C ALA A 965 -27.75 -28.31 40.72
N GLU A 966 -27.88 -27.63 41.87
CA GLU A 966 -29.05 -26.79 42.18
C GLU A 966 -29.19 -25.60 41.20
N LYS A 967 -28.06 -24.97 40.87
CA LYS A 967 -28.01 -23.90 39.84
C LYS A 967 -28.49 -24.43 38.49
N ALA A 968 -28.00 -25.59 38.05
CA ALA A 968 -28.40 -26.23 36.80
C ALA A 968 -29.92 -26.52 36.75
N MET A 969 -30.52 -26.94 37.88
CA MET A 969 -31.98 -27.12 37.97
C MET A 969 -32.75 -25.81 37.84
N THR A 970 -32.22 -24.72 38.41
CA THR A 970 -32.80 -23.37 38.25
C THR A 970 -32.70 -22.89 36.81
N THR A 971 -31.55 -23.09 36.17
CA THR A 971 -31.34 -22.80 34.74
C THR A 971 -32.30 -23.61 33.89
N ARG A 972 -32.47 -24.91 34.16
CA ARG A 972 -33.39 -25.81 33.45
C ARG A 972 -34.81 -25.27 33.45
N ALA A 973 -35.33 -24.88 34.62
CA ALA A 973 -36.68 -24.35 34.75
C ALA A 973 -36.88 -23.08 33.88
N LYS A 974 -35.94 -22.13 33.95
CA LYS A 974 -36.00 -20.88 33.18
C LYS A 974 -35.82 -21.10 31.68
N GLU A 975 -34.85 -21.93 31.30
CA GLU A 975 -34.55 -22.24 29.90
C GLU A 975 -35.76 -22.89 29.20
N ILE A 976 -36.39 -23.87 29.84
CA ILE A 976 -37.61 -24.52 29.33
C ILE A 976 -38.78 -23.52 29.27
N GLU A 977 -38.97 -22.70 30.30
CA GLU A 977 -40.04 -21.70 30.32
C GLU A 977 -39.91 -20.72 29.14
N VAL A 978 -38.71 -20.18 28.92
CA VAL A 978 -38.43 -19.26 27.80
C VAL A 978 -38.69 -19.93 26.45
N TYR A 979 -38.18 -21.15 26.26
CA TYR A 979 -38.36 -21.91 25.04
C TYR A 979 -39.84 -22.26 24.76
N SER A 980 -40.63 -22.54 25.79
CA SER A 980 -42.08 -22.79 25.63
C SER A 980 -42.86 -21.56 25.14
N LYS A 981 -42.38 -20.34 25.44
CA LYS A 981 -42.99 -19.06 25.03
C LYS A 981 -42.59 -18.64 23.61
N ALA A 982 -41.56 -19.25 23.04
CA ALA A 982 -41.10 -18.99 21.69
C ALA A 982 -42.00 -19.63 20.63
N ASP A 983 -41.98 -19.07 19.42
CA ASP A 983 -42.67 -19.68 18.27
C ASP A 983 -41.86 -20.87 17.71
N GLY A 984 -40.53 -20.86 17.86
CA GLY A 984 -39.64 -21.97 17.54
C GLY A 984 -38.34 -21.94 18.35
N VAL A 985 -37.64 -23.07 18.39
CA VAL A 985 -36.33 -23.23 19.04
C VAL A 985 -35.38 -23.92 18.07
N ILE A 986 -34.18 -23.39 17.92
CA ILE A 986 -33.10 -24.04 17.16
C ILE A 986 -32.19 -24.76 18.14
N ALA A 987 -32.16 -26.09 18.04
CA ALA A 987 -31.18 -26.97 18.66
C ALA A 987 -29.97 -27.16 17.72
N ILE A 988 -28.80 -27.47 18.28
CA ILE A 988 -27.58 -27.68 17.49
C ILE A 988 -27.51 -29.10 16.94
N THR A 989 -27.92 -30.09 17.74
CA THR A 989 -27.92 -31.51 17.37
C THR A 989 -29.27 -32.18 17.62
N GLU A 990 -29.49 -33.34 16.98
CA GLU A 990 -30.66 -34.19 17.28
C GLU A 990 -30.70 -34.64 18.74
N ASN A 991 -29.55 -34.78 19.39
CA ASN A 991 -29.49 -35.11 20.80
C ASN A 991 -29.99 -33.95 21.67
N ASP A 992 -29.59 -32.72 21.35
CA ASP A 992 -30.06 -31.52 22.04
C ASP A 992 -31.58 -31.39 21.91
N LYS A 993 -32.13 -31.62 20.71
CA LYS A 993 -33.58 -31.65 20.48
C LYS A 993 -34.27 -32.67 21.38
N LYS A 994 -33.77 -33.91 21.46
CA LYS A 994 -34.34 -34.95 22.33
C LYS A 994 -34.30 -34.57 23.80
N VAL A 995 -33.18 -34.02 24.27
CA VAL A 995 -33.04 -33.55 25.66
C VAL A 995 -34.06 -32.46 25.96
N LEU A 996 -34.17 -31.43 25.10
CA LEU A 996 -35.14 -30.35 25.30
C LEU A 996 -36.58 -30.88 25.36
N LEU A 997 -36.96 -31.81 24.48
CA LEU A 997 -38.32 -32.37 24.47
C LEU A 997 -38.62 -33.21 25.72
N ASN A 998 -37.71 -34.09 26.11
CA ASN A 998 -37.87 -34.93 27.30
C ASN A 998 -37.96 -34.08 28.57
N GLU A 999 -37.06 -33.12 28.73
CA GLU A 999 -36.99 -32.31 29.95
C GLU A 999 -38.16 -31.32 30.06
N SER A 1000 -38.74 -30.91 28.92
CA SER A 1000 -39.88 -29.99 28.87
C SER A 1000 -41.21 -30.58 29.35
N ASN A 1001 -41.32 -31.91 29.50
CA ASN A 1001 -42.55 -32.61 29.86
C ASN A 1001 -43.77 -32.17 29.00
N GLY A 1002 -43.55 -31.95 27.70
CA GLY A 1002 -44.60 -31.56 26.74
C GLY A 1002 -44.91 -30.06 26.68
N SER A 1003 -44.24 -29.21 27.46
CA SER A 1003 -44.38 -27.75 27.36
C SER A 1003 -43.75 -27.17 26.08
N ILE A 1004 -42.76 -27.86 25.51
CA ILE A 1004 -42.19 -27.57 24.19
C ILE A 1004 -42.65 -28.66 23.23
N LYS A 1005 -43.34 -28.28 22.16
CA LYS A 1005 -43.83 -29.24 21.16
C LYS A 1005 -42.73 -29.58 20.14
N GLU A 1006 -42.70 -30.83 19.67
CA GLU A 1006 -41.66 -31.33 18.77
C GLU A 1006 -41.58 -30.56 17.45
N GLU A 1007 -42.72 -30.16 16.88
CA GLU A 1007 -42.81 -29.38 15.64
C GLU A 1007 -42.21 -27.98 15.75
N LYS A 1008 -41.95 -27.50 16.97
CA LYS A 1008 -41.32 -26.20 17.23
C LYS A 1008 -39.80 -26.28 17.38
N VAL A 1009 -39.21 -27.48 17.45
CA VAL A 1009 -37.77 -27.65 17.65
C VAL A 1009 -37.09 -28.08 16.35
N PHE A 1010 -36.26 -27.20 15.82
CA PHE A 1010 -35.49 -27.38 14.58
C PHE A 1010 -34.03 -27.67 14.90
N VAL A 1011 -33.35 -28.45 14.06
CA VAL A 1011 -31.92 -28.74 14.23
C VAL A 1011 -31.12 -28.00 13.16
N VAL A 1012 -30.25 -27.08 13.57
CA VAL A 1012 -29.32 -26.36 12.69
C VAL A 1012 -27.90 -26.53 13.23
N PRO A 1013 -27.08 -27.41 12.62
CA PRO A 1013 -25.74 -27.73 13.13
C PRO A 1013 -24.75 -26.59 12.95
N ASN A 1014 -23.51 -26.79 13.38
CA ASN A 1014 -22.40 -25.90 13.04
C ASN A 1014 -22.17 -25.86 11.52
N ILE A 1015 -22.00 -24.64 11.00
CA ILE A 1015 -21.86 -24.38 9.58
C ILE A 1015 -20.43 -23.93 9.31
N HIS A 1016 -19.71 -24.67 8.48
CA HIS A 1016 -18.32 -24.37 8.13
C HIS A 1016 -18.16 -24.35 6.61
N ALA A 1017 -17.54 -23.29 6.09
CA ALA A 1017 -17.15 -23.24 4.70
C ALA A 1017 -15.96 -24.18 4.48
N VAL A 1018 -16.13 -25.18 3.61
CA VAL A 1018 -15.03 -26.09 3.24
C VAL A 1018 -14.07 -25.33 2.34
N ARG A 1019 -12.83 -25.10 2.81
CA ARG A 1019 -11.76 -24.53 2.00
C ARG A 1019 -10.84 -25.65 1.53
N PRO A 1020 -10.85 -26.03 0.24
CA PRO A 1020 -9.98 -27.08 -0.25
C PRO A 1020 -8.52 -26.62 -0.11
N THR A 1021 -7.72 -27.42 0.59
CA THR A 1021 -6.27 -27.21 0.67
C THR A 1021 -5.61 -27.84 -0.56
N LYS A 1022 -4.50 -27.26 -1.03
CA LYS A 1022 -3.70 -27.85 -2.13
C LYS A 1022 -3.19 -29.27 -1.79
N SER A 1023 -3.08 -29.61 -0.51
CA SER A 1023 -2.72 -30.95 -0.03
C SER A 1023 -3.96 -31.87 0.06
N PRO A 1024 -3.96 -33.02 -0.64
CA PRO A 1024 -5.02 -34.02 -0.54
C PRO A 1024 -4.99 -34.72 0.83
N PHE A 1025 -6.08 -35.38 1.21
CA PHE A 1025 -6.28 -35.93 2.57
C PHE A 1025 -5.17 -36.90 2.98
N GLU A 1026 -4.70 -37.71 2.03
CA GLU A 1026 -3.65 -38.72 2.21
C GLU A 1026 -2.27 -38.11 2.53
N LYS A 1027 -2.09 -36.81 2.28
CA LYS A 1027 -0.85 -36.07 2.59
C LYS A 1027 -0.94 -35.22 3.86
N ARG A 1028 -2.05 -35.30 4.60
CA ARG A 1028 -2.23 -34.59 5.87
C ARG A 1028 -1.79 -35.50 7.02
N GLU A 1029 -1.08 -34.95 7.99
CA GLU A 1029 -0.59 -35.68 9.15
C GLU A 1029 -0.98 -34.97 10.46
N GLY A 1030 -1.21 -35.78 11.50
CA GLY A 1030 -1.55 -35.31 12.84
C GLY A 1030 -3.00 -34.88 13.04
N LEU A 1031 -3.29 -34.48 14.27
CA LEU A 1031 -4.56 -33.99 14.77
C LEU A 1031 -4.32 -32.59 15.35
N LEU A 1032 -5.27 -31.68 15.19
CA LEU A 1032 -5.21 -30.33 15.76
C LEU A 1032 -6.46 -30.12 16.60
N PHE A 1033 -6.29 -29.63 17.83
CA PHE A 1033 -7.42 -29.20 18.65
C PHE A 1033 -7.54 -27.68 18.67
N ILE A 1034 -8.70 -27.19 18.24
CA ILE A 1034 -8.98 -25.75 18.18
C ILE A 1034 -9.94 -25.42 19.33
N GLY A 1035 -9.42 -24.81 20.40
CA GLY A 1035 -10.22 -24.42 21.55
C GLY A 1035 -9.59 -23.26 22.33
N ASN A 1036 -10.43 -22.43 22.96
CA ASN A 1036 -9.99 -21.40 23.90
C ASN A 1036 -9.92 -22.01 25.31
N PHE A 1037 -8.74 -22.17 25.89
CA PHE A 1037 -8.56 -22.78 27.22
C PHE A 1037 -8.98 -21.88 28.39
N ASN A 1038 -9.36 -20.61 28.14
CA ASN A 1038 -10.06 -19.80 29.15
C ASN A 1038 -11.52 -20.23 29.35
N HIS A 1039 -12.03 -21.16 28.53
CA HIS A 1039 -13.36 -21.76 28.66
C HIS A 1039 -13.23 -23.18 29.20
N SER A 1040 -13.66 -23.42 30.45
CA SER A 1040 -13.45 -24.69 31.18
C SER A 1040 -13.91 -25.94 30.42
N PRO A 1041 -15.04 -25.95 29.68
CA PRO A 1041 -15.40 -27.10 28.84
C PRO A 1041 -14.36 -27.53 27.79
N ASN A 1042 -13.56 -26.60 27.24
CA ASN A 1042 -12.52 -26.96 26.28
C ASN A 1042 -11.35 -27.69 26.96
N VAL A 1043 -11.07 -27.32 28.21
CA VAL A 1043 -10.07 -28.01 29.05
C VAL A 1043 -10.54 -29.42 29.36
N ASP A 1044 -11.80 -29.56 29.78
CA ASP A 1044 -12.41 -30.86 30.07
C ASP A 1044 -12.45 -31.76 28.83
N ALA A 1045 -12.92 -31.25 27.68
CA ALA A 1045 -12.94 -31.98 26.42
C ALA A 1045 -11.53 -32.46 25.99
N MET A 1046 -10.51 -31.63 26.17
CA MET A 1046 -9.12 -32.00 25.88
C MET A 1046 -8.59 -33.07 26.85
N ARG A 1047 -8.92 -32.97 28.14
CA ARG A 1047 -8.55 -34.00 29.13
C ARG A 1047 -9.20 -35.33 28.80
N PHE A 1048 -10.51 -35.34 28.56
CA PHE A 1048 -11.24 -36.53 28.13
C PHE A 1048 -10.66 -37.10 26.84
N PHE A 1049 -10.39 -36.27 25.84
CA PHE A 1049 -9.78 -36.72 24.59
C PHE A 1049 -8.42 -37.39 24.84
N CYS A 1050 -7.52 -36.74 25.58
CA CYS A 1050 -6.19 -37.27 25.88
C CYS A 1050 -6.21 -38.55 26.73
N GLN A 1051 -7.19 -38.71 27.63
CA GLN A 1051 -7.27 -39.85 28.55
C GLN A 1051 -8.02 -41.04 27.93
N GLU A 1052 -9.13 -40.80 27.24
CA GLU A 1052 -10.08 -41.85 26.85
C GLU A 1052 -10.09 -42.15 25.34
N VAL A 1053 -9.70 -41.18 24.50
CA VAL A 1053 -9.82 -41.27 23.04
C VAL A 1053 -8.45 -41.42 22.38
N PHE A 1054 -7.51 -40.50 22.65
CA PHE A 1054 -6.21 -40.45 22.02
C PHE A 1054 -5.38 -41.74 22.19
N PRO A 1055 -5.39 -42.43 23.35
CA PRO A 1055 -4.70 -43.72 23.49
C PRO A 1055 -5.24 -44.80 22.53
N LYS A 1056 -6.55 -44.78 22.25
CA LYS A 1056 -7.18 -45.69 21.28
C LYS A 1056 -6.78 -45.31 19.84
N VAL A 1057 -6.69 -44.02 19.54
CA VAL A 1057 -6.25 -43.51 18.24
C VAL A 1057 -4.77 -43.86 17.97
N VAL A 1058 -3.89 -43.67 18.94
CA VAL A 1058 -2.46 -44.02 18.84
C VAL A 1058 -2.24 -45.52 18.66
N LYS A 1059 -3.13 -46.37 19.20
CA LYS A 1059 -3.06 -47.82 19.01
C LYS A 1059 -3.25 -48.21 17.53
N GLU A 1060 -4.15 -47.54 16.82
CA GLU A 1060 -4.43 -47.76 15.40
C GLU A 1060 -3.45 -46.99 14.48
N LEU A 1061 -3.04 -45.79 14.90
CA LEU A 1061 -2.18 -44.87 14.15
C LEU A 1061 -0.93 -44.51 14.97
N LYS A 1062 0.05 -45.40 14.99
CA LYS A 1062 1.21 -45.37 15.92
C LYS A 1062 2.03 -44.07 15.93
N ASP A 1063 2.08 -43.35 14.80
CA ASP A 1063 2.90 -42.15 14.64
C ASP A 1063 2.10 -40.84 14.62
N ILE A 1064 0.80 -40.88 14.96
CA ILE A 1064 -0.05 -39.69 14.89
C ILE A 1064 0.27 -38.71 16.03
N LYS A 1065 0.44 -37.43 15.68
CA LYS A 1065 0.72 -36.34 16.64
C LYS A 1065 -0.54 -35.51 16.88
N LEU A 1066 -0.84 -35.22 18.14
CA LEU A 1066 -1.83 -34.20 18.53
C LEU A 1066 -1.09 -32.88 18.75
N TYR A 1067 -1.48 -31.85 18.01
CA TYR A 1067 -0.95 -30.48 18.04
C TYR A 1067 -1.88 -29.54 18.79
#